data_AF-A0A2E6GBX3-F1
#
_entry.id   AF-A0A2E6GBX3-F1
#
_cell.length_a   1.000
_cell.length_b   1.000
_cell.length_c   1.000
_cell.angle_alpha   90.00
_cell.angle_beta   90.00
_cell.angle_gamma   90.00
#
_symmetry.space_group_name_H-M   'P 1'
#
loop_
_entity.id
_entity.type
_entity.pdbx_description
1 polymer ?
#
loop_
_entity_poly.entity_id
_entity_poly.type
_entity_poly.pdbx_seq_one_letter_code
_entity_poly.pdbx_strand_id
1 'polypeptide(L)'
;MLDLTSYILNLRHLLTKFWHKLVWLLWGITLTLSLSVPVLADLSHRKTNLAVVIKDKAGQPLPEARLTLKMKRHAFRFGTQIRDLLVVISEDEFQILSAREKQALMDPATEQLGLAAHTPSWQDVERYREVIWNNFNHAIPTNGMQWIQYNNRGPEIVDRVVNLLKTKQFTVKGHSVVWPRDRWPTPDQFRSSESEVNPSIFYRQLLSDRLQDSGILGRFSDLGIGPSVTDWDVLNEPMNNSYYADIFVGAGFYSSNTETYADFFKRADDIRPDSKLAINEYNILNAPNDNNARAYRDFTANLLAAGAPIDVIGVQAHMSRSDVDKASMLRRINILAETGLDIEITEFDTRDDASQLTPAQQKQIFRDLLEAAFESKSVIGFSMWGFWDRGHWRGNGPLFDANWEVKDEASPWFELVRDEWMTSYSNVVPDEQGRWVSTEQVFKGVYDFSVTVDGVTTEFTDYNIENDTELELVIENADEHLMRDSDSDGFNDDVDAFIDDSSEWYDTDLDGVGNNVDLDDDGDGVSDAQEALDGTDPLDKHSCVECLRPVSGIAYHWYNHALLSSVAVGLVGLTDSSEIGFSEDTISDSLGSYTFSESYSGSNSLAVSKDITSDESGSVISSSDALAALKIAVGINPNTDPDGEGPLKVLPVSPYQYIAADINMDGRVTSADALAILKMAVNLGSAEARRWVFVAEDYDFWDAESKSFKMNPSDVSWDSNGVVFNYPETRVKNLVGVLLGDVNGNWIAPEGSETVAEDYFSDLVASQGGSAEQWGLGESSESSSDGGSSADISDPNDLSST
;
A
#
# COMPACT_ATOMS: atom_id res chain seq x y z
N MET A 1 32.46 -54.98 -52.47
CA MET A 1 31.15 -54.29 -52.55
C MET A 1 30.18 -54.79 -51.47
N LEU A 2 30.64 -55.07 -50.24
CA LEU A 2 29.81 -55.63 -49.15
C LEU A 2 30.07 -54.99 -47.77
N ASP A 3 30.84 -53.89 -47.69
CA ASP A 3 31.26 -53.32 -46.39
C ASP A 3 30.84 -51.85 -46.18
N LEU A 4 30.42 -51.13 -47.22
CA LEU A 4 29.94 -49.75 -47.06
C LEU A 4 28.49 -49.66 -46.58
N THR A 5 27.63 -50.62 -46.94
CA THR A 5 26.21 -50.60 -46.55
C THR A 5 26.01 -50.87 -45.06
N SER A 6 26.83 -51.74 -44.46
CA SER A 6 26.80 -52.00 -43.02
C SER A 6 27.32 -50.81 -42.21
N TYR A 7 28.34 -50.12 -42.71
CA TYR A 7 28.89 -48.91 -42.09
C TYR A 7 27.90 -47.74 -42.13
N ILE A 8 27.21 -47.53 -43.26
CA ILE A 8 26.20 -46.46 -43.42
C ILE A 8 24.95 -46.75 -42.58
N LEU A 9 24.50 -48.02 -42.45
CA LEU A 9 23.39 -48.36 -41.58
C LEU A 9 23.73 -48.16 -40.10
N ASN A 10 24.93 -48.56 -39.67
CA ASN A 10 25.39 -48.33 -38.30
C ASN A 10 25.56 -46.84 -37.99
N LEU A 11 26.09 -46.04 -38.93
CA LEU A 11 26.18 -44.59 -38.75
C LEU A 11 24.80 -43.94 -38.65
N ARG A 12 23.84 -44.33 -39.50
CA ARG A 12 22.44 -43.85 -39.40
C ARG A 12 21.81 -44.23 -38.07
N HIS A 13 22.03 -45.46 -37.60
CA HIS A 13 21.45 -45.94 -36.35
C HIS A 13 22.06 -45.23 -35.12
N LEU A 14 23.38 -44.99 -35.13
CA LEU A 14 24.07 -44.17 -34.14
C LEU A 14 23.60 -42.70 -34.18
N LEU A 15 23.49 -42.10 -35.37
CA LEU A 15 23.00 -40.72 -35.52
C LEU A 15 21.54 -40.59 -35.06
N THR A 16 20.66 -41.54 -35.34
CA THR A 16 19.28 -41.52 -34.81
C THR A 16 19.23 -41.71 -33.31
N LYS A 17 20.07 -42.58 -32.71
CA LYS A 17 20.12 -42.75 -31.25
C LYS A 17 20.73 -41.53 -30.56
N PHE A 18 21.70 -40.88 -31.19
CA PHE A 18 22.30 -39.64 -30.69
C PHE A 18 21.31 -38.48 -30.80
N TRP A 19 20.56 -38.37 -31.90
CA TRP A 19 19.50 -37.38 -32.05
C TRP A 19 18.34 -37.61 -31.08
N HIS A 20 17.91 -38.85 -30.85
CA HIS A 20 16.88 -39.12 -29.85
C HIS A 20 17.39 -38.81 -28.44
N LYS A 21 18.64 -39.17 -28.10
CA LYS A 21 19.22 -38.77 -26.81
C LYS A 21 19.40 -37.26 -26.68
N LEU A 22 19.77 -36.55 -27.75
CA LEU A 22 19.89 -35.09 -27.74
C LEU A 22 18.53 -34.43 -27.62
N VAL A 23 17.48 -34.95 -28.27
CA VAL A 23 16.10 -34.47 -28.15
C VAL A 23 15.52 -34.76 -26.77
N TRP A 24 15.82 -35.91 -26.16
CA TRP A 24 15.44 -36.22 -24.77
C TRP A 24 16.27 -35.45 -23.74
N LEU A 25 17.53 -35.12 -24.05
CA LEU A 25 18.36 -34.25 -23.22
C LEU A 25 17.90 -32.79 -23.35
N LEU A 26 17.53 -32.32 -24.55
CA LEU A 26 16.94 -31.00 -24.78
C LEU A 26 15.55 -30.89 -24.17
N TRP A 27 14.71 -31.93 -24.27
CA TRP A 27 13.41 -32.01 -23.58
C TRP A 27 13.57 -32.08 -22.06
N GLY A 28 14.55 -32.84 -21.58
CA GLY A 28 14.89 -32.93 -20.15
C GLY A 28 15.47 -31.63 -19.61
N ILE A 29 16.30 -30.93 -20.39
CA ILE A 29 16.86 -29.63 -20.07
C ILE A 29 15.77 -28.54 -20.14
N THR A 30 14.79 -28.60 -21.05
CA THR A 30 13.61 -27.70 -20.98
C THR A 30 12.66 -28.04 -19.82
N LEU A 31 12.68 -29.27 -19.29
CA LEU A 31 11.93 -29.64 -18.10
C LEU A 31 12.66 -29.36 -16.77
N THR A 32 14.00 -29.19 -16.79
CA THR A 32 14.80 -28.87 -15.60
C THR A 32 15.38 -27.45 -15.61
N LEU A 33 15.33 -26.74 -16.74
CA LEU A 33 15.51 -25.29 -16.88
C LEU A 33 14.17 -24.59 -17.17
N SER A 34 13.07 -25.15 -16.66
CA SER A 34 11.99 -24.29 -16.20
C SER A 34 12.51 -23.52 -14.98
N LEU A 35 13.39 -22.55 -15.24
CA LEU A 35 13.29 -21.28 -14.55
C LEU A 35 11.83 -20.92 -14.75
N SER A 36 11.05 -21.08 -13.68
CA SER A 36 9.75 -20.47 -13.53
C SER A 36 9.99 -18.96 -13.55
N VAL A 37 10.29 -18.43 -14.73
CA VAL A 37 9.81 -17.10 -15.09
C VAL A 37 8.30 -17.29 -14.99
N PRO A 38 7.61 -16.66 -14.03
CA PRO A 38 6.16 -16.69 -14.04
C PRO A 38 5.78 -16.19 -15.43
N VAL A 39 5.13 -17.04 -16.22
CA VAL A 39 4.38 -16.53 -17.37
C VAL A 39 3.36 -15.63 -16.72
N LEU A 40 3.62 -14.32 -16.70
CA LEU A 40 2.68 -13.33 -16.23
C LEU A 40 1.36 -13.64 -16.93
N ALA A 41 0.30 -13.83 -16.15
CA ALA A 41 -0.99 -14.15 -16.72
C ALA A 41 -1.38 -13.07 -17.75
N ASP A 42 -1.99 -13.47 -18.86
CA ASP A 42 -2.43 -12.53 -19.89
C ASP A 42 -3.62 -11.70 -19.40
N LEU A 43 -3.30 -10.53 -18.83
CA LEU A 43 -4.27 -9.56 -18.33
C LEU A 43 -4.71 -8.54 -19.39
N SER A 44 -4.42 -8.75 -20.68
CA SER A 44 -4.81 -7.83 -21.76
C SER A 44 -6.32 -7.53 -21.80
N HIS A 45 -7.15 -8.46 -21.33
CA HIS A 45 -8.59 -8.26 -21.23
C HIS A 45 -9.02 -7.26 -20.14
N ARG A 46 -8.17 -7.02 -19.15
CA ARG A 46 -8.34 -6.02 -18.08
C ARG A 46 -7.69 -4.68 -18.39
N LYS A 47 -6.86 -4.63 -19.43
CA LYS A 47 -6.07 -3.45 -19.79
C LYS A 47 -6.52 -2.87 -21.13
N THR A 48 -6.09 -1.65 -21.41
CA THR A 48 -6.42 -0.93 -22.64
C THR A 48 -5.33 0.09 -22.98
N ASN A 49 -5.27 0.52 -24.24
CA ASN A 49 -4.31 1.55 -24.65
C ASN A 49 -4.81 2.95 -24.26
N LEU A 50 -3.91 3.82 -23.79
CA LEU A 50 -4.21 5.21 -23.48
C LEU A 50 -3.21 6.16 -24.15
N ALA A 51 -3.75 7.15 -24.84
CA ALA A 51 -3.01 8.32 -25.30
C ALA A 51 -3.67 9.59 -24.76
N VAL A 52 -2.87 10.59 -24.44
CA VAL A 52 -3.32 11.90 -23.95
C VAL A 52 -2.66 12.98 -24.80
N VAL A 53 -3.45 13.92 -25.30
CA VAL A 53 -2.99 15.09 -26.06
C VAL A 53 -3.30 16.34 -25.25
N ILE A 54 -2.28 17.13 -24.94
CA ILE A 54 -2.37 18.32 -24.11
C ILE A 54 -2.27 19.55 -25.01
N LYS A 55 -3.25 20.45 -24.90
CA LYS A 55 -3.38 21.63 -25.75
C LYS A 55 -3.81 22.86 -24.96
N ASP A 56 -3.46 24.03 -25.47
CA ASP A 56 -4.05 25.29 -25.03
C ASP A 56 -5.50 25.46 -25.55
N LYS A 57 -6.14 26.55 -25.16
CA LYS A 57 -7.48 26.95 -25.62
C LYS A 57 -7.55 27.23 -27.13
N ALA A 58 -6.46 27.66 -27.74
CA ALA A 58 -6.34 27.88 -29.19
C ALA A 58 -6.13 26.58 -29.98
N GLY A 59 -5.96 25.45 -29.29
CA GLY A 59 -5.70 24.13 -29.86
C GLY A 59 -4.25 23.88 -30.26
N GLN A 60 -3.30 24.73 -29.83
CA GLN A 60 -1.87 24.47 -30.01
C GLN A 60 -1.38 23.41 -29.01
N PRO A 61 -0.46 22.53 -29.42
CA PRO A 61 0.13 21.54 -28.52
C PRO A 61 1.00 22.21 -27.44
N LEU A 62 0.99 21.62 -26.24
CA LEU A 62 1.81 22.04 -25.10
C LEU A 62 2.87 20.96 -24.78
N PRO A 63 4.00 20.91 -25.51
CA PRO A 63 5.05 19.90 -25.31
C PRO A 63 5.82 20.06 -23.99
N GLU A 64 5.82 21.25 -23.40
CA GLU A 64 6.45 21.55 -22.11
C GLU A 64 5.66 21.04 -20.90
N ALA A 65 4.40 20.64 -21.10
CA ALA A 65 3.53 20.15 -20.04
C ALA A 65 4.12 18.93 -19.30
N ARG A 66 3.81 18.81 -18.01
CA ARG A 66 4.06 17.61 -17.20
C ARG A 66 2.72 16.97 -16.87
N LEU A 67 2.55 15.72 -17.30
CA LEU A 67 1.35 14.95 -17.06
C LEU A 67 1.58 13.98 -15.89
N THR A 68 0.68 13.99 -14.93
CA THR A 68 0.54 12.93 -13.93
C THR A 68 -0.84 12.32 -14.12
N LEU A 69 -0.94 10.98 -14.07
CA LEU A 69 -2.21 10.28 -14.06
C LEU A 69 -2.24 9.23 -12.98
N LYS A 70 -3.35 9.18 -12.25
CA LYS A 70 -3.56 8.21 -11.18
C LYS A 70 -4.91 7.54 -11.37
N MET A 71 -4.90 6.21 -11.39
CA MET A 71 -6.16 5.47 -11.32
C MET A 71 -6.80 5.74 -9.96
N LYS A 72 -8.01 6.31 -10.01
CA LYS A 72 -8.85 6.56 -8.84
C LYS A 72 -9.66 5.31 -8.49
N ARG A 73 -10.16 4.59 -9.50
CA ARG A 73 -11.05 3.45 -9.31
C ARG A 73 -10.92 2.43 -10.44
N HIS A 74 -10.72 1.17 -10.10
CA HIS A 74 -10.67 0.10 -11.09
C HIS A 74 -12.06 -0.22 -11.68
N ALA A 75 -12.13 -0.60 -12.96
CA ALA A 75 -13.34 -1.15 -13.59
C ALA A 75 -13.74 -2.54 -13.04
N PHE A 76 -12.77 -3.35 -12.62
CA PHE A 76 -13.03 -4.61 -11.92
C PHE A 76 -13.59 -4.29 -10.53
N ARG A 77 -14.66 -4.97 -10.16
CA ARG A 77 -15.35 -4.69 -8.90
C ARG A 77 -14.59 -5.34 -7.74
N PHE A 78 -13.95 -4.52 -6.93
CA PHE A 78 -13.35 -4.91 -5.66
C PHE A 78 -14.28 -4.44 -4.55
N GLY A 79 -15.00 -5.39 -3.95
CA GLY A 79 -16.12 -5.07 -3.08
C GLY A 79 -16.06 -5.66 -1.69
N THR A 80 -17.00 -5.22 -0.86
CA THR A 80 -17.25 -5.80 0.44
C THR A 80 -18.72 -5.70 0.83
N GLN A 81 -19.16 -6.68 1.60
CA GLN A 81 -20.28 -6.57 2.51
C GLN A 81 -20.08 -5.40 3.48
N ILE A 82 -21.16 -4.63 3.71
CA ILE A 82 -21.15 -3.50 4.64
C ILE A 82 -22.26 -3.58 5.69
N ARG A 83 -21.96 -3.09 6.89
CA ARG A 83 -22.92 -2.89 7.97
C ARG A 83 -23.66 -1.57 7.75
N ASP A 84 -24.91 -1.68 7.32
CA ASP A 84 -25.73 -0.58 6.81
C ASP A 84 -25.66 0.67 7.71
N LEU A 85 -25.91 0.52 9.02
CA LEU A 85 -26.02 1.66 9.92
C LEU A 85 -24.65 2.28 10.27
N LEU A 86 -23.56 1.49 10.32
CA LEU A 86 -22.21 2.03 10.53
C LEU A 86 -21.80 2.99 9.41
N VAL A 87 -22.31 2.77 8.20
CA VAL A 87 -21.97 3.58 7.03
C VAL A 87 -22.60 4.97 7.08
N VAL A 88 -23.78 5.11 7.72
CA VAL A 88 -24.57 6.36 7.62
C VAL A 88 -24.91 7.04 8.94
N ILE A 89 -24.77 6.39 10.10
CA ILE A 89 -25.13 6.96 11.40
C ILE A 89 -24.35 8.26 11.69
N SER A 90 -24.99 9.34 12.11
CA SER A 90 -24.27 10.53 12.56
C SER A 90 -23.65 10.32 13.94
N GLU A 91 -22.68 11.16 14.31
CA GLU A 91 -22.10 11.10 15.65
C GLU A 91 -23.18 11.33 16.72
N ASP A 92 -24.04 12.33 16.53
CA ASP A 92 -25.17 12.61 17.43
C ASP A 92 -26.12 11.41 17.57
N GLU A 93 -26.48 10.75 16.46
CA GLU A 93 -27.31 9.53 16.46
C GLU A 93 -26.60 8.40 17.21
N PHE A 94 -25.27 8.29 17.09
CA PHE A 94 -24.48 7.27 17.75
C PHE A 94 -24.33 7.50 19.26
N GLN A 95 -24.13 8.75 19.69
CA GLN A 95 -23.91 9.08 21.10
C GLN A 95 -25.15 8.83 21.97
N ILE A 96 -26.35 8.91 21.40
CA ILE A 96 -27.60 8.62 22.12
C ILE A 96 -27.91 7.12 22.24
N LEU A 97 -27.21 6.25 21.51
CA LEU A 97 -27.40 4.80 21.60
C LEU A 97 -26.91 4.27 22.96
N SER A 98 -27.71 3.41 23.58
CA SER A 98 -27.26 2.60 24.71
C SER A 98 -26.13 1.65 24.31
N ALA A 99 -25.34 1.17 25.29
CA ALA A 99 -24.28 0.20 25.02
C ALA A 99 -24.79 -1.05 24.26
N ARG A 100 -26.00 -1.52 24.59
CA ARG A 100 -26.63 -2.66 23.91
C ARG A 100 -27.01 -2.34 22.46
N GLU A 101 -27.48 -1.12 22.19
CA GLU A 101 -27.80 -0.68 20.83
C GLU A 101 -26.52 -0.52 19.99
N LYS A 102 -25.43 -0.02 20.59
CA LYS A 102 -24.10 0.04 19.94
C LYS A 102 -23.59 -1.37 19.61
N GLN A 103 -23.69 -2.31 20.54
CA GLN A 103 -23.35 -3.72 20.29
C GLN A 103 -24.18 -4.33 19.16
N ALA A 104 -25.47 -3.98 19.06
CA ALA A 104 -26.35 -4.45 18.00
C ALA A 104 -26.03 -3.90 16.60
N LEU A 105 -25.08 -2.96 16.48
CA LEU A 105 -24.50 -2.55 15.20
C LEU A 105 -23.51 -3.61 14.66
N MET A 106 -22.89 -4.40 15.54
CA MET A 106 -21.96 -5.49 15.20
C MET A 106 -22.70 -6.80 14.90
N ASP A 107 -21.96 -7.86 14.52
CA ASP A 107 -22.59 -9.15 14.24
C ASP A 107 -22.99 -9.86 15.54
N PRO A 108 -24.26 -10.23 15.74
CA PRO A 108 -24.65 -11.01 16.91
C PRO A 108 -24.09 -12.44 16.88
N ALA A 109 -23.62 -12.95 15.73
CA ALA A 109 -23.04 -14.29 15.62
C ALA A 109 -21.71 -14.44 16.38
N THR A 110 -21.01 -13.33 16.67
CA THR A 110 -19.77 -13.34 17.46
C THR A 110 -19.99 -13.96 18.86
N GLU A 111 -21.10 -13.64 19.52
CA GLU A 111 -21.46 -14.22 20.83
C GLU A 111 -21.72 -15.73 20.74
N GLN A 112 -22.30 -16.21 19.63
CA GLN A 112 -22.58 -17.64 19.42
C GLN A 112 -21.30 -18.46 19.22
N LEU A 113 -20.21 -17.79 18.82
CA LEU A 113 -18.88 -18.36 18.67
C LEU A 113 -18.06 -18.29 19.97
N GLY A 114 -18.65 -17.78 21.05
CA GLY A 114 -17.97 -17.60 22.35
C GLY A 114 -17.04 -16.38 22.37
N LEU A 115 -17.10 -15.51 21.37
CA LEU A 115 -16.37 -14.25 21.35
C LEU A 115 -17.12 -13.21 22.19
N ALA A 116 -16.38 -12.36 22.90
CA ALA A 116 -16.97 -11.30 23.70
C ALA A 116 -17.66 -10.26 22.80
N ALA A 117 -18.88 -9.85 23.17
CA ALA A 117 -19.60 -8.79 22.49
C ALA A 117 -18.76 -7.50 22.43
N HIS A 118 -18.61 -6.92 21.24
CA HIS A 118 -17.89 -5.67 21.03
C HIS A 118 -18.85 -4.49 21.06
N THR A 119 -18.57 -3.50 21.91
CA THR A 119 -19.26 -2.21 21.88
C THR A 119 -18.40 -1.27 21.03
N PRO A 120 -18.80 -0.95 19.78
CA PRO A 120 -18.02 -0.06 18.94
C PRO A 120 -17.89 1.33 19.58
N SER A 121 -16.76 1.99 19.36
CA SER A 121 -16.56 3.42 19.61
C SER A 121 -16.97 4.26 18.39
N TRP A 122 -17.01 5.59 18.50
CA TRP A 122 -17.20 6.44 17.31
C TRP A 122 -16.01 6.32 16.34
N GLN A 123 -14.79 6.23 16.88
CA GLN A 123 -13.57 5.99 16.11
C GLN A 123 -13.65 4.68 15.30
N ASP A 124 -14.26 3.62 15.84
CA ASP A 124 -14.52 2.39 15.08
C ASP A 124 -15.44 2.66 13.87
N VAL A 125 -16.45 3.52 14.03
CA VAL A 125 -17.37 3.90 12.93
C VAL A 125 -16.63 4.67 11.84
N GLU A 126 -15.79 5.63 12.23
CA GLU A 126 -14.98 6.42 11.29
C GLU A 126 -13.99 5.53 10.55
N ARG A 127 -13.25 4.67 11.27
CA ARG A 127 -12.29 3.74 10.69
C ARG A 127 -12.97 2.74 9.76
N TYR A 128 -14.14 2.21 10.15
CA TYR A 128 -14.93 1.31 9.31
C TYR A 128 -15.28 1.96 7.96
N ARG A 129 -15.63 3.25 7.95
CA ARG A 129 -15.93 4.00 6.72
C ARG A 129 -14.69 4.26 5.90
N GLU A 130 -13.62 4.75 6.53
CA GLU A 130 -12.35 5.03 5.87
C GLU A 130 -11.83 3.80 5.12
N VAL A 131 -11.85 2.63 5.78
CA VAL A 131 -11.47 1.37 5.15
C VAL A 131 -12.32 1.06 3.92
N ILE A 132 -13.64 1.29 3.98
CA ILE A 132 -14.51 1.12 2.81
C ILE A 132 -14.06 2.01 1.65
N TRP A 133 -13.90 3.32 1.91
CA TRP A 133 -13.57 4.31 0.89
C TRP A 133 -12.20 4.10 0.26
N ASN A 134 -11.23 3.65 1.05
CA ASN A 134 -9.85 3.54 0.61
C ASN A 134 -9.51 2.21 -0.06
N ASN A 135 -10.35 1.18 0.08
CA ASN A 135 -10.01 -0.17 -0.38
C ASN A 135 -10.97 -0.73 -1.43
N PHE A 136 -12.20 -0.22 -1.54
CA PHE A 136 -13.24 -0.85 -2.34
C PHE A 136 -13.86 0.13 -3.34
N ASN A 137 -14.54 -0.40 -4.35
CA ASN A 137 -15.33 0.35 -5.34
C ASN A 137 -16.74 -0.24 -5.56
N HIS A 138 -17.05 -1.31 -4.84
CA HIS A 138 -18.31 -2.04 -4.87
C HIS A 138 -18.76 -2.36 -3.44
N ALA A 139 -20.05 -2.27 -3.16
CA ALA A 139 -20.57 -2.49 -1.81
C ALA A 139 -21.88 -3.27 -1.81
N ILE A 140 -22.04 -4.12 -0.78
CA ILE A 140 -23.20 -5.00 -0.59
C ILE A 140 -23.85 -4.68 0.76
N PRO A 141 -24.98 -3.94 0.81
CA PRO A 141 -25.71 -3.69 2.04
C PRO A 141 -26.30 -4.99 2.59
N THR A 142 -25.77 -5.48 3.70
CA THR A 142 -25.92 -6.89 4.10
C THR A 142 -27.33 -7.27 4.51
N ASN A 143 -27.78 -6.69 5.61
CA ASN A 143 -28.97 -7.15 6.32
C ASN A 143 -30.13 -6.22 5.99
N GLY A 144 -29.85 -4.94 5.74
CA GLY A 144 -30.85 -3.93 5.46
C GLY A 144 -31.78 -4.30 4.31
N MET A 145 -31.29 -5.01 3.28
CA MET A 145 -32.08 -5.38 2.11
C MET A 145 -32.76 -6.76 2.20
N GLN A 146 -32.43 -7.60 3.18
CA GLN A 146 -32.99 -8.94 3.29
C GLN A 146 -34.42 -8.98 3.82
N TRP A 147 -35.18 -9.99 3.38
CA TRP A 147 -36.42 -10.54 3.97
C TRP A 147 -37.10 -9.77 5.11
N ILE A 148 -37.02 -10.40 6.27
CA ILE A 148 -37.55 -9.91 7.53
C ILE A 148 -36.93 -8.58 7.99
N GLN A 149 -35.64 -8.33 7.70
CA GLN A 149 -34.95 -7.15 8.22
C GLN A 149 -35.44 -5.86 7.57
N TYR A 150 -35.55 -5.84 6.24
CA TYR A 150 -36.10 -4.70 5.49
C TYR A 150 -37.55 -4.41 5.90
N ASN A 151 -38.38 -5.44 6.07
CA ASN A 151 -39.77 -5.27 6.52
C ASN A 151 -39.86 -4.72 7.95
N ASN A 152 -38.96 -5.14 8.83
CA ASN A 152 -38.97 -4.72 10.23
C ASN A 152 -38.41 -3.31 10.43
N ARG A 153 -37.38 -2.92 9.67
CA ARG A 153 -36.65 -1.66 9.86
C ARG A 153 -37.07 -0.56 8.90
N GLY A 154 -37.73 -0.92 7.80
CA GLY A 154 -38.03 0.02 6.73
C GLY A 154 -36.83 0.32 5.83
N PRO A 155 -37.05 1.07 4.75
CA PRO A 155 -36.04 1.36 3.74
C PRO A 155 -35.08 2.49 4.11
N GLU A 156 -35.38 3.32 5.12
CA GLU A 156 -34.74 4.63 5.31
C GLU A 156 -33.23 4.54 5.48
N ILE A 157 -32.75 3.55 6.24
CA ILE A 157 -31.31 3.33 6.45
C ILE A 157 -30.65 2.93 5.13
N VAL A 158 -31.24 2.00 4.41
CA VAL A 158 -30.68 1.50 3.15
C VAL A 158 -30.70 2.58 2.07
N ASP A 159 -31.74 3.40 2.00
CA ASP A 159 -31.80 4.55 1.09
C ASP A 159 -30.65 5.53 1.38
N ARG A 160 -30.38 5.85 2.65
CA ARG A 160 -29.23 6.68 3.05
C ARG A 160 -27.91 6.04 2.60
N VAL A 161 -27.76 4.73 2.81
CA VAL A 161 -26.55 3.98 2.46
C VAL A 161 -26.31 4.03 0.96
N VAL A 162 -27.30 3.67 0.14
CA VAL A 162 -27.19 3.67 -1.32
C VAL A 162 -26.89 5.07 -1.86
N ASN A 163 -27.54 6.11 -1.33
CA ASN A 163 -27.25 7.48 -1.72
C ASN A 163 -25.80 7.89 -1.40
N LEU A 164 -25.32 7.60 -0.20
CA LEU A 164 -23.93 7.90 0.18
C LEU A 164 -22.93 7.12 -0.66
N LEU A 165 -23.18 5.84 -0.93
CA LEU A 165 -22.35 5.04 -1.82
C LEU A 165 -22.29 5.66 -3.22
N LYS A 166 -23.42 6.11 -3.77
CA LYS A 166 -23.45 6.78 -5.07
C LYS A 166 -22.68 8.09 -5.10
N THR A 167 -22.73 8.93 -4.05
CA THR A 167 -21.92 10.16 -4.00
C THR A 167 -20.43 9.86 -3.90
N LYS A 168 -20.07 8.71 -3.33
CA LYS A 168 -18.72 8.15 -3.33
C LYS A 168 -18.39 7.36 -4.60
N GLN A 169 -19.28 7.34 -5.59
CA GLN A 169 -19.13 6.60 -6.84
C GLN A 169 -18.90 5.09 -6.61
N PHE A 170 -19.58 4.49 -5.64
CA PHE A 170 -19.60 3.03 -5.50
C PHE A 170 -20.66 2.43 -6.40
N THR A 171 -20.35 1.26 -6.94
CA THR A 171 -21.39 0.36 -7.43
C THR A 171 -22.01 -0.38 -6.23
N VAL A 172 -23.31 -0.67 -6.31
CA VAL A 172 -24.04 -1.28 -5.19
C VAL A 172 -24.78 -2.49 -5.68
N LYS A 173 -24.66 -3.60 -4.96
CA LYS A 173 -25.42 -4.83 -5.22
C LYS A 173 -26.43 -5.10 -4.11
N GLY A 174 -27.68 -5.31 -4.51
CA GLY A 174 -28.74 -5.66 -3.59
C GLY A 174 -28.73 -7.14 -3.24
N HIS A 175 -28.59 -7.44 -1.94
CA HIS A 175 -28.50 -8.81 -1.44
C HIS A 175 -29.49 -9.04 -0.27
N SER A 176 -30.46 -9.93 -0.37
CA SER A 176 -30.95 -10.61 -1.58
C SER A 176 -32.48 -10.52 -1.65
N VAL A 177 -33.03 -10.66 -2.85
CA VAL A 177 -34.48 -10.53 -3.10
C VAL A 177 -35.23 -11.74 -2.54
N VAL A 178 -34.77 -12.95 -2.87
CA VAL A 178 -35.34 -14.21 -2.41
C VAL A 178 -34.25 -15.12 -1.86
N TRP A 179 -34.40 -15.53 -0.60
CA TRP A 179 -33.55 -16.54 0.03
C TRP A 179 -34.44 -17.67 0.60
N PRO A 180 -34.63 -18.78 -0.14
CA PRO A 180 -35.70 -19.75 0.10
C PRO A 180 -35.39 -20.75 1.24
N ARG A 181 -35.09 -20.26 2.44
CA ARG A 181 -34.81 -21.09 3.63
C ARG A 181 -35.98 -21.11 4.62
N ASP A 182 -36.07 -22.18 5.40
CA ASP A 182 -37.01 -22.30 6.52
C ASP A 182 -36.49 -21.70 7.84
N ARG A 183 -35.85 -20.53 7.74
CA ARG A 183 -35.27 -19.78 8.86
C ARG A 183 -35.00 -18.34 8.41
N TRP A 184 -34.36 -17.54 9.27
CA TRP A 184 -33.85 -16.22 8.87
C TRP A 184 -33.11 -16.30 7.51
N PRO A 185 -33.40 -15.38 6.56
CA PRO A 185 -34.16 -14.13 6.70
C PRO A 185 -35.66 -14.21 6.36
N THR A 186 -36.25 -15.40 6.19
CA THR A 186 -37.70 -15.57 5.96
C THR A 186 -38.50 -14.98 7.12
N PRO A 187 -39.59 -14.21 6.89
CA PRO A 187 -40.44 -13.72 7.99
C PRO A 187 -40.94 -14.85 8.90
N ASP A 188 -40.96 -14.62 10.22
CA ASP A 188 -41.24 -15.65 11.24
C ASP A 188 -42.53 -16.43 10.95
N GLN A 189 -43.60 -15.73 10.57
CA GLN A 189 -44.91 -16.33 10.22
C GLN A 189 -44.90 -17.30 9.02
N PHE A 190 -43.80 -17.33 8.25
CA PHE A 190 -43.63 -18.23 7.12
C PHE A 190 -42.58 -19.30 7.38
N ARG A 191 -42.11 -19.46 8.62
CA ARG A 191 -41.21 -20.55 9.03
C ARG A 191 -42.02 -21.67 9.65
N SER A 192 -41.67 -22.92 9.33
CA SER A 192 -42.37 -24.10 9.83
C SER A 192 -42.22 -24.28 11.34
N SER A 193 -41.17 -23.69 11.96
CA SER A 193 -40.95 -23.72 13.40
C SER A 193 -41.93 -22.86 14.19
N GLU A 194 -42.48 -21.81 13.57
CA GLU A 194 -43.28 -20.79 14.25
C GLU A 194 -44.79 -21.02 14.09
N SER A 195 -45.21 -21.47 12.90
CA SER A 195 -46.64 -21.65 12.61
C SER A 195 -46.89 -22.56 11.40
N GLU A 196 -48.13 -23.05 11.28
CA GLU A 196 -48.58 -23.71 10.06
C GLU A 196 -48.65 -22.69 8.91
N VAL A 197 -47.83 -22.92 7.87
CA VAL A 197 -47.71 -21.98 6.76
C VAL A 197 -48.88 -22.12 5.80
N ASN A 198 -49.62 -21.04 5.59
CA ASN A 198 -50.62 -20.96 4.52
C ASN A 198 -49.93 -20.57 3.20
N PRO A 199 -49.87 -21.47 2.19
CA PRO A 199 -49.12 -21.22 0.97
C PRO A 199 -49.64 -20.00 0.18
N SER A 200 -50.95 -19.74 0.18
CA SER A 200 -51.56 -18.61 -0.55
C SER A 200 -51.25 -17.26 0.08
N ILE A 201 -51.13 -17.20 1.40
CA ILE A 201 -50.72 -15.98 2.10
C ILE A 201 -49.22 -15.76 1.87
N PHE A 202 -48.43 -16.83 2.02
CA PHE A 202 -46.99 -16.76 1.85
C PHE A 202 -46.61 -16.31 0.43
N TYR A 203 -47.20 -16.93 -0.59
CA TYR A 203 -46.97 -16.59 -1.99
C TYR A 203 -47.27 -15.12 -2.28
N ARG A 204 -48.46 -14.64 -1.89
CA ARG A 204 -48.85 -13.23 -2.12
C ARG A 204 -47.95 -12.25 -1.40
N GLN A 205 -47.52 -12.56 -0.18
CA GLN A 205 -46.64 -11.68 0.58
C GLN A 205 -45.23 -11.64 -0.02
N LEU A 206 -44.67 -12.80 -0.40
CA LEU A 206 -43.39 -12.86 -1.11
C LEU A 206 -43.42 -12.00 -2.36
N LEU A 207 -44.45 -12.16 -3.19
CA LEU A 207 -44.59 -11.36 -4.40
C LEU A 207 -44.69 -9.87 -4.08
N SER A 208 -45.60 -9.47 -3.20
CA SER A 208 -45.82 -8.06 -2.84
C SER A 208 -44.57 -7.38 -2.29
N ASP A 209 -43.81 -8.08 -1.44
CA ASP A 209 -42.64 -7.50 -0.76
C ASP A 209 -41.38 -7.52 -1.62
N ARG A 210 -41.27 -8.49 -2.54
CA ARG A 210 -39.99 -8.82 -3.20
C ARG A 210 -40.03 -8.84 -4.71
N LEU A 211 -41.12 -9.32 -5.32
CA LEU A 211 -41.20 -9.64 -6.74
C LEU A 211 -42.40 -8.96 -7.45
N GLN A 212 -42.77 -7.77 -6.98
CA GLN A 212 -43.75 -6.86 -7.58
C GLN A 212 -43.28 -5.41 -7.43
N ASP A 213 -43.85 -4.48 -8.21
CA ASP A 213 -43.53 -3.05 -8.20
C ASP A 213 -43.64 -2.39 -6.81
N SER A 214 -44.52 -2.91 -5.95
CA SER A 214 -44.69 -2.44 -4.56
C SER A 214 -43.55 -2.86 -3.63
N GLY A 215 -42.74 -3.83 -4.05
CA GLY A 215 -41.70 -4.44 -3.25
C GLY A 215 -40.34 -3.75 -3.35
N ILE A 216 -39.30 -4.43 -2.86
CA ILE A 216 -37.94 -3.89 -2.82
C ILE A 216 -37.41 -3.57 -4.23
N LEU A 217 -37.63 -4.44 -5.22
CA LEU A 217 -37.14 -4.22 -6.58
C LEU A 217 -37.73 -2.95 -7.20
N GLY A 218 -39.04 -2.75 -7.05
CA GLY A 218 -39.71 -1.56 -7.57
C GLY A 218 -39.32 -0.27 -6.85
N ARG A 219 -39.09 -0.32 -5.53
CA ARG A 219 -38.60 0.85 -4.76
C ARG A 219 -37.26 1.37 -5.28
N PHE A 220 -36.31 0.46 -5.49
CA PHE A 220 -34.95 0.78 -5.92
C PHE A 220 -34.81 0.79 -7.46
N SER A 221 -35.92 0.94 -8.18
CA SER A 221 -35.92 1.18 -9.64
C SER A 221 -35.74 2.65 -9.97
N ASP A 222 -35.41 2.97 -11.23
CA ASP A 222 -35.34 4.36 -11.71
C ASP A 222 -36.69 5.11 -11.62
N LEU A 223 -37.81 4.39 -11.60
CA LEU A 223 -39.16 4.93 -11.44
C LEU A 223 -39.67 4.85 -9.99
N GLY A 224 -38.87 4.27 -9.10
CA GLY A 224 -39.19 4.07 -7.70
C GLY A 224 -39.01 5.34 -6.87
N ILE A 225 -39.45 5.28 -5.61
CA ILE A 225 -39.29 6.38 -4.65
C ILE A 225 -37.94 6.34 -3.90
N GLY A 226 -37.21 5.23 -3.99
CA GLY A 226 -35.88 5.08 -3.40
C GLY A 226 -34.77 5.36 -4.42
N PRO A 227 -33.50 5.30 -4.00
CA PRO A 227 -32.38 5.42 -4.93
C PRO A 227 -32.30 4.18 -5.85
N SER A 228 -31.90 4.38 -7.11
CA SER A 228 -31.76 3.25 -8.05
C SER A 228 -30.62 2.28 -7.69
N VAL A 229 -30.81 0.97 -7.82
CA VAL A 229 -29.77 -0.08 -7.69
C VAL A 229 -29.94 -1.03 -8.86
N THR A 230 -28.91 -1.26 -9.67
CA THR A 230 -29.01 -2.00 -10.95
C THR A 230 -28.33 -3.38 -10.93
N ASP A 231 -28.01 -3.89 -9.74
CA ASP A 231 -27.35 -5.18 -9.57
C ASP A 231 -28.00 -5.91 -8.39
N TRP A 232 -28.52 -7.12 -8.61
CA TRP A 232 -29.34 -7.83 -7.64
C TRP A 232 -29.05 -9.30 -7.59
N ASP A 233 -28.77 -9.81 -6.38
CA ASP A 233 -28.95 -11.24 -6.09
C ASP A 233 -30.45 -11.51 -5.96
N VAL A 234 -31.07 -11.93 -7.06
CA VAL A 234 -32.49 -12.27 -7.10
C VAL A 234 -32.75 -13.52 -6.29
N LEU A 235 -31.90 -14.53 -6.44
CA LEU A 235 -32.07 -15.83 -5.80
C LEU A 235 -30.78 -16.30 -5.12
N ASN A 236 -30.82 -16.40 -3.80
CA ASN A 236 -29.68 -16.81 -2.97
C ASN A 236 -29.81 -18.26 -2.48
N GLU A 237 -28.77 -19.06 -2.66
CA GLU A 237 -28.63 -20.46 -2.24
C GLU A 237 -29.74 -21.46 -2.65
N PRO A 238 -30.26 -21.44 -3.90
CA PRO A 238 -31.41 -22.26 -4.29
C PRO A 238 -31.09 -23.76 -4.52
N MET A 239 -29.83 -24.15 -4.68
CA MET A 239 -29.45 -25.57 -4.79
C MET A 239 -29.47 -26.24 -3.42
N ASN A 240 -29.13 -25.46 -2.38
CA ASN A 240 -29.05 -25.93 -1.02
C ASN A 240 -30.32 -25.67 -0.21
N ASN A 241 -31.22 -24.81 -0.69
CA ASN A 241 -32.47 -24.47 0.00
C ASN A 241 -33.64 -24.42 -1.00
N SER A 242 -34.65 -25.27 -0.79
CA SER A 242 -35.82 -25.38 -1.67
C SER A 242 -37.15 -25.01 -1.02
N TYR A 243 -37.14 -24.51 0.21
CA TYR A 243 -38.31 -24.42 1.08
C TYR A 243 -39.50 -23.68 0.43
N TYR A 244 -39.24 -22.54 -0.20
CA TYR A 244 -40.30 -21.73 -0.83
C TYR A 244 -40.89 -22.47 -2.04
N ALA A 245 -40.02 -23.01 -2.89
CA ALA A 245 -40.43 -23.74 -4.09
C ALA A 245 -41.22 -25.00 -3.74
N ASP A 246 -40.77 -25.76 -2.74
CA ASP A 246 -41.46 -26.98 -2.29
C ASP A 246 -42.87 -26.67 -1.78
N ILE A 247 -43.05 -25.58 -1.02
CA ILE A 247 -44.37 -25.13 -0.56
C ILE A 247 -45.25 -24.74 -1.74
N PHE A 248 -44.73 -23.96 -2.69
CA PHE A 248 -45.53 -23.46 -3.81
C PHE A 248 -45.87 -24.54 -4.84
N VAL A 249 -44.98 -25.49 -5.07
CA VAL A 249 -45.26 -26.69 -5.87
C VAL A 249 -46.27 -27.59 -5.15
N GLY A 250 -46.09 -27.83 -3.85
CA GLY A 250 -47.03 -28.61 -3.04
C GLY A 250 -48.44 -28.01 -2.99
N ALA A 251 -48.54 -26.69 -3.07
CA ALA A 251 -49.80 -25.95 -3.15
C ALA A 251 -50.38 -25.85 -4.58
N GLY A 252 -49.64 -26.30 -5.60
CA GLY A 252 -50.07 -26.29 -7.00
C GLY A 252 -49.95 -24.94 -7.70
N PHE A 253 -49.16 -23.99 -7.19
CA PHE A 253 -48.87 -22.73 -7.88
C PHE A 253 -47.92 -22.91 -9.07
N TYR A 254 -47.02 -23.89 -8.97
CA TYR A 254 -46.06 -24.25 -10.02
C TYR A 254 -45.98 -25.77 -10.16
N SER A 255 -45.53 -26.24 -11.32
CA SER A 255 -45.40 -27.65 -11.65
C SER A 255 -44.06 -28.25 -11.19
N SER A 256 -43.05 -27.40 -10.93
CA SER A 256 -41.72 -27.82 -10.51
C SER A 256 -40.94 -26.67 -9.84
N ASN A 257 -39.89 -27.01 -9.08
CA ASN A 257 -39.02 -26.00 -8.46
C ASN A 257 -38.30 -25.14 -9.51
N THR A 258 -37.89 -25.73 -10.63
CA THR A 258 -37.28 -25.00 -11.77
C THR A 258 -38.23 -23.94 -12.33
N GLU A 259 -39.51 -24.27 -12.49
CA GLU A 259 -40.52 -23.31 -12.95
C GLU A 259 -40.71 -22.17 -11.93
N THR A 260 -40.79 -22.49 -10.64
CA THR A 260 -40.89 -21.50 -9.55
C THR A 260 -39.73 -20.49 -9.61
N TYR A 261 -38.49 -20.98 -9.66
CA TYR A 261 -37.31 -20.12 -9.66
C TYR A 261 -37.18 -19.30 -10.95
N ALA A 262 -37.51 -19.88 -12.11
CA ALA A 262 -37.52 -19.12 -13.35
C ALA A 262 -38.58 -18.01 -13.35
N ASP A 263 -39.74 -18.22 -12.73
CA ASP A 263 -40.75 -17.18 -12.55
C ASP A 263 -40.27 -16.04 -11.63
N PHE A 264 -39.46 -16.32 -10.61
CA PHE A 264 -38.87 -15.27 -9.77
C PHE A 264 -37.97 -14.33 -10.58
N PHE A 265 -37.10 -14.89 -11.44
CA PHE A 265 -36.28 -14.07 -12.34
C PHE A 265 -37.11 -13.30 -13.37
N LYS A 266 -38.11 -13.93 -13.99
CA LYS A 266 -39.00 -13.23 -14.94
C LYS A 266 -39.70 -12.04 -14.31
N ARG A 267 -40.20 -12.19 -13.08
CA ARG A 267 -40.79 -11.08 -12.32
C ARG A 267 -39.78 -10.00 -11.99
N ALA A 268 -38.57 -10.39 -11.60
CA ALA A 268 -37.52 -9.42 -11.32
C ALA A 268 -37.18 -8.59 -12.57
N ASP A 269 -37.05 -9.23 -13.73
CA ASP A 269 -36.81 -8.60 -15.03
C ASP A 269 -37.98 -7.73 -15.50
N ASP A 270 -39.24 -8.18 -15.31
CA ASP A 270 -40.42 -7.36 -15.62
C ASP A 270 -40.43 -6.02 -14.87
N ILE A 271 -39.93 -6.03 -13.62
CA ILE A 271 -39.84 -4.83 -12.77
C ILE A 271 -38.57 -4.03 -13.08
N ARG A 272 -37.46 -4.73 -13.35
CA ARG A 272 -36.09 -4.19 -13.46
C ARG A 272 -35.36 -4.68 -14.72
N PRO A 273 -35.86 -4.36 -15.93
CA PRO A 273 -35.21 -4.75 -17.18
C PRO A 273 -33.88 -4.00 -17.41
N ASP A 274 -33.59 -3.01 -16.57
CA ASP A 274 -32.37 -2.20 -16.54
C ASP A 274 -31.26 -2.83 -15.68
N SER A 275 -31.55 -3.88 -14.92
CA SER A 275 -30.65 -4.44 -13.91
C SER A 275 -29.99 -5.74 -14.34
N LYS A 276 -28.78 -5.99 -13.82
CA LYS A 276 -28.18 -7.32 -13.83
C LYS A 276 -28.83 -8.19 -12.76
N LEU A 277 -29.31 -9.36 -13.15
CA LEU A 277 -29.97 -10.32 -12.27
C LEU A 277 -29.06 -11.52 -12.00
N ALA A 278 -28.71 -11.71 -10.73
CA ALA A 278 -27.77 -12.73 -10.28
C ALA A 278 -28.47 -13.87 -9.52
N ILE A 279 -27.94 -15.07 -9.72
CA ILE A 279 -28.14 -16.22 -8.83
C ILE A 279 -26.86 -16.39 -8.01
N ASN A 280 -26.95 -16.67 -6.71
CA ASN A 280 -25.77 -16.76 -5.83
C ASN A 280 -25.77 -18.07 -5.04
N GLU A 281 -24.64 -18.77 -4.94
CA GLU A 281 -24.56 -20.08 -4.26
C GLU A 281 -23.23 -20.32 -3.54
N TYR A 282 -23.30 -21.10 -2.44
CA TYR A 282 -22.15 -21.46 -1.61
C TYR A 282 -21.60 -22.85 -1.93
N ASN A 283 -20.43 -23.15 -1.37
CA ASN A 283 -19.78 -24.47 -1.51
C ASN A 283 -19.53 -24.87 -2.98
N ILE A 284 -19.28 -23.91 -3.86
CA ILE A 284 -18.93 -24.15 -5.26
C ILE A 284 -17.42 -24.35 -5.40
N LEU A 285 -16.63 -23.35 -5.00
CA LEU A 285 -15.16 -23.41 -5.03
C LEU A 285 -14.57 -24.12 -3.82
N ASN A 286 -15.26 -24.17 -2.68
CA ASN A 286 -14.81 -24.86 -1.46
C ASN A 286 -15.12 -26.38 -1.46
N ALA A 287 -15.66 -26.92 -2.56
CA ALA A 287 -16.02 -28.34 -2.66
C ALA A 287 -14.78 -29.27 -2.74
N PRO A 288 -14.86 -30.55 -2.35
CA PRO A 288 -13.74 -31.49 -2.45
C PRO A 288 -13.38 -31.87 -3.90
N ASN A 289 -14.25 -31.59 -4.86
CA ASN A 289 -14.04 -31.85 -6.29
C ASN A 289 -14.97 -30.95 -7.13
N ASP A 290 -14.88 -31.09 -8.45
CA ASP A 290 -15.59 -30.22 -9.40
C ASP A 290 -17.10 -30.46 -9.50
N ASN A 291 -17.66 -31.45 -8.78
CA ASN A 291 -19.06 -31.84 -8.93
C ASN A 291 -20.02 -30.69 -8.60
N ASN A 292 -19.71 -29.88 -7.59
CA ASN A 292 -20.58 -28.76 -7.20
C ASN A 292 -20.58 -27.66 -8.28
N ALA A 293 -19.43 -27.35 -8.87
CA ALA A 293 -19.36 -26.41 -10.00
C ALA A 293 -20.15 -26.92 -11.22
N ARG A 294 -20.05 -28.22 -11.53
CA ARG A 294 -20.84 -28.84 -12.61
C ARG A 294 -22.34 -28.81 -12.32
N ALA A 295 -22.71 -29.17 -11.10
CA ALA A 295 -24.10 -29.16 -10.67
C ALA A 295 -24.69 -27.75 -10.69
N TYR A 296 -23.90 -26.73 -10.33
CA TYR A 296 -24.36 -25.35 -10.36
C TYR A 296 -24.51 -24.81 -11.78
N ARG A 297 -23.53 -25.07 -12.66
CA ARG A 297 -23.65 -24.80 -14.09
C ARG A 297 -24.91 -25.47 -14.68
N ASP A 298 -25.14 -26.75 -14.39
CA ASP A 298 -26.30 -27.49 -14.90
C ASP A 298 -27.62 -26.96 -14.33
N PHE A 299 -27.65 -26.60 -13.05
CA PHE A 299 -28.79 -25.98 -12.39
C PHE A 299 -29.15 -24.64 -13.06
N THR A 300 -28.17 -23.76 -13.23
CA THR A 300 -28.34 -22.47 -13.90
C THR A 300 -28.76 -22.64 -15.36
N ALA A 301 -28.16 -23.58 -16.10
CA ALA A 301 -28.56 -23.89 -17.47
C ALA A 301 -30.02 -24.38 -17.57
N ASN A 302 -30.50 -25.16 -16.59
CA ASN A 302 -31.90 -25.57 -16.53
C ASN A 302 -32.86 -24.39 -16.27
N LEU A 303 -32.45 -23.41 -15.46
CA LEU A 303 -33.23 -22.19 -15.25
C LEU A 303 -33.28 -21.32 -16.50
N LEU A 304 -32.14 -21.14 -17.17
CA LEU A 304 -32.07 -20.45 -18.48
C LEU A 304 -32.98 -21.15 -19.51
N ALA A 305 -32.96 -22.48 -19.56
CA ALA A 305 -33.84 -23.26 -20.44
C ALA A 305 -35.34 -23.13 -20.08
N ALA A 306 -35.67 -22.87 -18.82
CA ALA A 306 -37.01 -22.53 -18.36
C ALA A 306 -37.39 -21.05 -18.59
N GLY A 307 -36.49 -20.26 -19.19
CA GLY A 307 -36.69 -18.87 -19.56
C GLY A 307 -36.38 -17.86 -18.44
N ALA A 308 -35.56 -18.21 -17.46
CA ALA A 308 -35.09 -17.27 -16.45
C ALA A 308 -34.08 -16.28 -17.09
N PRO A 309 -34.30 -14.95 -17.01
CA PRO A 309 -33.30 -13.95 -17.39
C PRO A 309 -32.24 -13.84 -16.29
N ILE A 310 -31.17 -14.61 -16.40
CA ILE A 310 -30.04 -14.59 -15.47
C ILE A 310 -28.83 -14.03 -16.22
N ASP A 311 -28.19 -13.00 -15.65
CA ASP A 311 -27.03 -12.34 -16.24
C ASP A 311 -25.72 -12.76 -15.57
N VAL A 312 -25.77 -13.04 -14.25
CA VAL A 312 -24.58 -13.25 -13.41
C VAL A 312 -24.72 -14.50 -12.54
N ILE A 313 -23.63 -15.27 -12.46
CA ILE A 313 -23.44 -16.34 -11.49
C ILE A 313 -22.58 -15.82 -10.33
N GLY A 314 -23.20 -15.66 -9.17
CA GLY A 314 -22.55 -15.35 -7.90
C GLY A 314 -21.99 -16.61 -7.23
N VAL A 315 -20.75 -16.50 -6.75
CA VAL A 315 -20.05 -17.56 -6.04
C VAL A 315 -19.58 -17.03 -4.70
N GLN A 316 -20.23 -17.47 -3.62
CA GLN A 316 -19.97 -16.92 -2.29
C GLN A 316 -18.50 -17.06 -1.88
N ALA A 317 -17.89 -18.21 -2.17
CA ALA A 317 -16.47 -18.45 -1.87
C ALA A 317 -16.08 -18.32 -0.39
N HIS A 318 -16.94 -18.78 0.52
CA HIS A 318 -16.53 -19.10 1.90
C HIS A 318 -15.56 -20.30 1.90
N MET A 319 -14.26 -20.02 1.98
CA MET A 319 -13.20 -21.01 1.84
C MET A 319 -12.79 -21.57 3.21
N SER A 320 -12.76 -22.90 3.35
CA SER A 320 -12.42 -23.56 4.62
C SER A 320 -11.47 -24.75 4.43
N ARG A 321 -10.83 -24.83 3.26
CA ARG A 321 -10.01 -25.96 2.83
C ARG A 321 -8.70 -25.46 2.26
N SER A 322 -7.60 -26.04 2.73
CA SER A 322 -6.25 -25.75 2.23
C SER A 322 -5.78 -26.68 1.10
N ASP A 323 -6.62 -27.64 0.68
CA ASP A 323 -6.32 -28.59 -0.40
C ASP A 323 -6.94 -28.18 -1.75
N VAL A 324 -7.50 -26.97 -1.85
CA VAL A 324 -7.99 -26.39 -3.10
C VAL A 324 -6.98 -25.36 -3.57
N ASP A 325 -6.23 -25.68 -4.64
CA ASP A 325 -5.23 -24.79 -5.24
C ASP A 325 -5.85 -23.85 -6.30
N LYS A 326 -5.11 -22.79 -6.68
CA LYS A 326 -5.46 -21.87 -7.78
C LYS A 326 -5.93 -22.59 -9.04
N ALA A 327 -5.25 -23.65 -9.45
CA ALA A 327 -5.61 -24.41 -10.65
C ALA A 327 -7.00 -25.05 -10.53
N SER A 328 -7.37 -25.56 -9.35
CA SER A 328 -8.70 -26.11 -9.09
C SER A 328 -9.77 -25.02 -9.07
N MET A 329 -9.47 -23.86 -8.48
CA MET A 329 -10.38 -22.71 -8.48
C MET A 329 -10.65 -22.24 -9.91
N LEU A 330 -9.60 -22.02 -10.70
CA LEU A 330 -9.71 -21.59 -12.10
C LEU A 330 -10.46 -22.61 -12.97
N ARG A 331 -10.21 -23.91 -12.79
CA ARG A 331 -10.98 -24.97 -13.49
C ARG A 331 -12.47 -24.90 -13.16
N ARG A 332 -12.85 -24.66 -11.90
CA ARG A 332 -14.25 -24.56 -11.47
C ARG A 332 -14.91 -23.29 -11.99
N ILE A 333 -14.21 -22.16 -11.98
CA ILE A 333 -14.64 -20.92 -12.63
C ILE A 333 -14.91 -21.17 -14.13
N ASN A 334 -14.00 -21.87 -14.81
CA ASN A 334 -14.17 -22.20 -16.24
C ASN A 334 -15.37 -23.13 -16.50
N ILE A 335 -15.70 -24.04 -15.58
CA ILE A 335 -16.92 -24.86 -15.68
C ILE A 335 -18.17 -23.97 -15.62
N LEU A 336 -18.21 -22.98 -14.73
CA LEU A 336 -19.34 -22.05 -14.64
C LEU A 336 -19.43 -21.16 -15.89
N ALA A 337 -18.28 -20.75 -16.44
CA ALA A 337 -18.20 -19.95 -17.66
C ALA A 337 -18.77 -20.65 -18.90
N GLU A 338 -18.93 -21.99 -18.87
CA GLU A 338 -19.63 -22.73 -19.93
C GLU A 338 -21.10 -22.30 -20.12
N THR A 339 -21.70 -21.62 -19.13
CA THR A 339 -23.03 -21.02 -19.26
C THR A 339 -23.06 -19.79 -20.16
N GLY A 340 -21.91 -19.15 -20.39
CA GLY A 340 -21.79 -17.88 -21.10
C GLY A 340 -22.20 -16.65 -20.29
N LEU A 341 -22.49 -16.80 -18.99
CA LEU A 341 -22.82 -15.70 -18.08
C LEU A 341 -21.57 -15.08 -17.45
N ASP A 342 -21.70 -13.83 -17.01
CA ASP A 342 -20.71 -13.20 -16.13
C ASP A 342 -20.65 -13.96 -14.79
N ILE A 343 -19.50 -13.94 -14.12
CA ILE A 343 -19.27 -14.57 -12.81
C ILE A 343 -18.81 -13.49 -11.83
N GLU A 344 -19.26 -13.59 -10.58
CA GLU A 344 -18.78 -12.72 -9.50
C GLU A 344 -18.42 -13.56 -8.28
N ILE A 345 -17.25 -13.32 -7.68
CA ILE A 345 -16.96 -13.81 -6.34
C ILE A 345 -17.62 -12.84 -5.36
N THR A 346 -18.57 -13.30 -4.55
CA THR A 346 -19.54 -12.42 -3.88
C THR A 346 -19.31 -12.28 -2.37
N GLU A 347 -18.76 -13.28 -1.70
CA GLU A 347 -18.75 -13.35 -0.23
C GLU A 347 -17.44 -13.94 0.33
N PHE A 348 -16.30 -13.64 -0.30
CA PHE A 348 -15.02 -14.26 0.06
C PHE A 348 -14.68 -14.06 1.54
N ASP A 349 -14.40 -15.17 2.22
CA ASP A 349 -13.73 -15.22 3.50
C ASP A 349 -12.95 -16.54 3.64
N THR A 350 -11.98 -16.56 4.57
CA THR A 350 -11.30 -17.79 5.01
C THR A 350 -11.94 -18.25 6.30
N ARG A 351 -12.98 -19.06 6.17
CA ARG A 351 -13.67 -19.66 7.30
C ARG A 351 -12.72 -20.55 8.12
N ASP A 352 -12.34 -20.05 9.31
CA ASP A 352 -11.47 -20.70 10.29
C ASP A 352 -12.12 -20.86 11.68
N ASP A 353 -13.44 -20.98 11.73
CA ASP A 353 -14.25 -21.07 12.96
C ASP A 353 -13.99 -22.33 13.82
N ALA A 354 -13.15 -23.26 13.37
CA ALA A 354 -12.67 -24.43 14.10
C ALA A 354 -11.14 -24.58 14.05
N SER A 355 -10.40 -23.49 13.79
CA SER A 355 -8.93 -23.48 13.68
C SER A 355 -8.38 -24.51 12.68
N GLN A 356 -9.12 -24.72 11.58
CA GLN A 356 -8.79 -25.63 10.50
C GLN A 356 -7.77 -25.08 9.50
N LEU A 357 -7.53 -23.77 9.46
CA LEU A 357 -6.64 -23.07 8.53
C LEU A 357 -5.63 -22.22 9.29
N THR A 358 -4.34 -22.47 9.05
CA THR A 358 -3.25 -21.60 9.52
C THR A 358 -3.25 -20.25 8.79
N PRO A 359 -2.73 -19.15 9.37
CA PRO A 359 -2.60 -17.86 8.68
C PRO A 359 -1.90 -17.95 7.31
N ALA A 360 -0.83 -18.75 7.21
CA ALA A 360 -0.16 -19.00 5.93
C ALA A 360 -1.07 -19.66 4.87
N GLN A 361 -1.94 -20.59 5.29
CA GLN A 361 -2.93 -21.18 4.39
C GLN A 361 -4.02 -20.17 4.00
N GLN A 362 -4.44 -19.31 4.93
CA GLN A 362 -5.40 -18.24 4.64
C GLN A 362 -4.82 -17.27 3.61
N LYS A 363 -3.56 -16.84 3.79
CA LYS A 363 -2.80 -16.00 2.83
C LYS A 363 -2.76 -16.64 1.44
N GLN A 364 -2.40 -17.92 1.37
CA GLN A 364 -2.31 -18.63 0.09
C GLN A 364 -3.66 -18.79 -0.60
N ILE A 365 -4.71 -19.16 0.14
CA ILE A 365 -6.09 -19.26 -0.39
C ILE A 365 -6.55 -17.91 -0.93
N PHE A 366 -6.27 -16.83 -0.19
CA PHE A 366 -6.65 -15.49 -0.60
C PHE A 366 -5.93 -15.08 -1.88
N ARG A 367 -4.60 -15.24 -1.95
CA ARG A 367 -3.82 -14.98 -3.17
C ARG A 367 -4.32 -15.81 -4.36
N ASP A 368 -4.47 -17.13 -4.18
CA ASP A 368 -4.87 -18.05 -5.24
C ASP A 368 -6.24 -17.68 -5.83
N LEU A 369 -7.23 -17.40 -4.99
CA LEU A 369 -8.57 -17.08 -5.46
C LEU A 369 -8.64 -15.69 -6.08
N LEU A 370 -7.95 -14.70 -5.49
CA LEU A 370 -7.90 -13.34 -5.99
C LEU A 370 -7.27 -13.30 -7.39
N GLU A 371 -6.13 -13.97 -7.58
CA GLU A 371 -5.50 -14.11 -8.90
C GLU A 371 -6.38 -14.91 -9.87
N ALA A 372 -6.93 -16.07 -9.48
CA ALA A 372 -7.80 -16.87 -10.36
C ALA A 372 -9.04 -16.10 -10.82
N ALA A 373 -9.62 -15.27 -9.94
CA ALA A 373 -10.73 -14.38 -10.26
C ALA A 373 -10.29 -13.29 -11.25
N PHE A 374 -9.20 -12.57 -10.96
CA PHE A 374 -8.78 -11.45 -11.78
C PHE A 374 -8.32 -11.87 -13.19
N GLU A 375 -7.61 -13.00 -13.30
CA GLU A 375 -7.13 -13.59 -14.55
C GLU A 375 -8.25 -14.14 -15.45
N SER A 376 -9.41 -14.48 -14.86
CA SER A 376 -10.52 -15.06 -15.61
C SER A 376 -11.36 -13.99 -16.30
N LYS A 377 -11.42 -14.05 -17.64
CA LYS A 377 -12.23 -13.13 -18.47
C LYS A 377 -13.72 -13.11 -18.11
N SER A 378 -14.25 -14.21 -17.56
CA SER A 378 -15.67 -14.32 -17.22
C SER A 378 -15.98 -13.76 -15.84
N VAL A 379 -14.98 -13.55 -14.98
CA VAL A 379 -15.19 -12.97 -13.66
C VAL A 379 -15.16 -11.44 -13.77
N ILE A 380 -16.14 -10.77 -13.19
CA ILE A 380 -16.30 -9.30 -13.26
C ILE A 380 -16.10 -8.59 -11.92
N GLY A 381 -15.98 -9.36 -10.83
CA GLY A 381 -15.83 -8.82 -9.49
C GLY A 381 -15.38 -9.84 -8.45
N PHE A 382 -14.81 -9.30 -7.38
CA PHE A 382 -14.39 -9.99 -6.17
C PHE A 382 -14.82 -9.17 -4.95
N SER A 383 -15.74 -9.72 -4.16
CA SER A 383 -16.25 -9.12 -2.94
C SER A 383 -15.98 -9.99 -1.72
N MET A 384 -15.59 -9.35 -0.62
CA MET A 384 -15.41 -9.98 0.69
C MET A 384 -16.68 -9.94 1.52
N TRP A 385 -16.90 -10.92 2.40
CA TRP A 385 -18.04 -10.91 3.32
C TRP A 385 -17.79 -10.18 4.64
N GLY A 386 -17.23 -8.97 4.52
CA GLY A 386 -16.84 -8.11 5.63
C GLY A 386 -15.34 -8.25 5.91
N PHE A 387 -14.69 -7.14 6.25
CA PHE A 387 -13.22 -7.04 6.25
C PHE A 387 -12.57 -7.01 7.64
N TRP A 388 -13.36 -6.82 8.71
CA TRP A 388 -12.88 -6.59 10.07
C TRP A 388 -13.39 -7.68 11.03
N ASP A 389 -12.51 -8.28 11.83
CA ASP A 389 -12.86 -9.37 12.76
C ASP A 389 -14.10 -9.09 13.61
N ARG A 390 -14.17 -7.93 14.29
CA ARG A 390 -15.32 -7.59 15.16
C ARG A 390 -16.61 -7.41 14.38
N GLY A 391 -16.50 -7.00 13.11
CA GLY A 391 -17.61 -6.80 12.19
C GLY A 391 -17.98 -8.05 11.40
N HIS A 392 -17.21 -9.13 11.45
CA HIS A 392 -17.38 -10.31 10.62
C HIS A 392 -18.30 -11.35 11.27
N TRP A 393 -19.18 -11.99 10.48
CA TRP A 393 -20.16 -12.99 10.95
C TRP A 393 -19.53 -14.26 11.55
N ARG A 394 -18.23 -14.47 11.31
CA ARG A 394 -17.43 -15.57 11.88
C ARG A 394 -16.27 -15.12 12.78
N GLY A 395 -16.15 -13.81 13.06
CA GLY A 395 -15.04 -13.28 13.85
C GLY A 395 -13.65 -13.38 13.21
N ASN A 396 -13.59 -13.55 11.88
CA ASN A 396 -12.36 -13.67 11.10
C ASN A 396 -12.51 -12.90 9.77
N GLY A 397 -12.31 -11.58 9.82
CA GLY A 397 -12.30 -10.71 8.66
C GLY A 397 -11.04 -10.97 7.81
N PRO A 398 -11.10 -10.88 6.47
CA PRO A 398 -9.93 -11.13 5.62
C PRO A 398 -8.84 -10.05 5.69
N LEU A 399 -9.14 -8.81 6.11
CA LEU A 399 -8.19 -7.69 6.04
C LEU A 399 -7.65 -7.24 7.40
N PHE A 400 -8.55 -7.04 8.38
CA PHE A 400 -8.22 -6.40 9.65
C PHE A 400 -8.60 -7.26 10.84
N ASP A 401 -7.67 -7.34 11.79
CA ASP A 401 -7.86 -8.04 13.05
C ASP A 401 -8.84 -7.30 13.98
N ALA A 402 -9.03 -7.83 15.18
CA ALA A 402 -9.97 -7.26 16.15
C ALA A 402 -9.64 -5.82 16.63
N ASN A 403 -8.42 -5.33 16.36
CA ASN A 403 -7.88 -4.04 16.79
C ASN A 403 -7.56 -3.09 15.63
N TRP A 404 -8.01 -3.40 14.40
CA TRP A 404 -7.72 -2.64 13.17
C TRP A 404 -6.31 -2.78 12.62
N GLU A 405 -5.53 -3.74 13.12
CA GLU A 405 -4.24 -4.06 12.51
C GLU A 405 -4.45 -4.86 11.23
N VAL A 406 -3.64 -4.57 10.21
CA VAL A 406 -3.65 -5.35 8.96
C VAL A 406 -3.12 -6.74 9.28
N LYS A 407 -3.87 -7.77 8.88
CA LYS A 407 -3.47 -9.15 9.08
C LYS A 407 -2.39 -9.54 8.06
N ASP A 408 -1.40 -10.33 8.45
CA ASP A 408 -0.37 -10.81 7.51
C ASP A 408 -0.97 -11.53 6.31
N GLU A 409 -2.03 -12.33 6.55
CA GLU A 409 -2.75 -13.02 5.49
C GLU A 409 -3.50 -12.10 4.51
N ALA A 410 -3.67 -10.82 4.85
CA ALA A 410 -4.30 -9.82 4.00
C ALA A 410 -3.35 -9.22 2.95
N SER A 411 -2.04 -9.45 3.06
CA SER A 411 -1.02 -8.93 2.14
C SER A 411 -1.35 -9.09 0.63
N PRO A 412 -1.94 -10.19 0.13
CA PRO A 412 -2.30 -10.29 -1.29
C PRO A 412 -3.27 -9.21 -1.77
N TRP A 413 -4.12 -8.69 -0.88
CA TRP A 413 -5.01 -7.57 -1.20
C TRP A 413 -4.22 -6.30 -1.49
N PHE A 414 -3.30 -5.95 -0.60
CA PHE A 414 -2.55 -4.69 -0.70
C PHE A 414 -1.51 -4.76 -1.81
N GLU A 415 -0.79 -5.86 -1.93
CA GLU A 415 0.21 -6.11 -2.99
C GLU A 415 -0.45 -6.10 -4.38
N LEU A 416 -1.60 -6.77 -4.56
CA LEU A 416 -2.22 -6.89 -5.88
C LEU A 416 -3.23 -5.77 -6.17
N VAL A 417 -4.24 -5.60 -5.32
CA VAL A 417 -5.38 -4.71 -5.60
C VAL A 417 -5.05 -3.24 -5.36
N ARG A 418 -4.19 -2.95 -4.39
CA ARG A 418 -3.85 -1.57 -4.02
C ARG A 418 -2.53 -1.08 -4.61
N ASP A 419 -1.74 -1.98 -5.20
CA ASP A 419 -0.47 -1.66 -5.84
C ASP A 419 -0.41 -2.19 -7.28
N GLU A 420 -0.08 -3.48 -7.51
CA GLU A 420 0.21 -4.01 -8.86
C GLU A 420 -0.91 -3.80 -9.90
N TRP A 421 -2.19 -3.79 -9.48
CA TRP A 421 -3.36 -3.64 -10.36
C TRP A 421 -3.90 -2.21 -10.42
N MET A 422 -3.16 -1.24 -9.90
CA MET A 422 -3.46 0.18 -9.99
C MET A 422 -2.47 0.85 -10.95
N THR A 423 -2.97 1.57 -11.96
CA THR A 423 -2.08 2.33 -12.85
C THR A 423 -1.78 3.71 -12.28
N SER A 424 -0.50 4.09 -12.26
CA SER A 424 -0.06 5.44 -11.97
C SER A 424 1.14 5.80 -12.85
N TYR A 425 1.17 7.03 -13.36
CA TYR A 425 2.33 7.64 -14.00
C TYR A 425 2.50 9.04 -13.42
N SER A 426 3.74 9.46 -13.18
CA SER A 426 4.03 10.75 -12.57
C SER A 426 5.00 11.53 -13.45
N ASN A 427 4.69 12.80 -13.68
CA ASN A 427 5.53 13.76 -14.40
C ASN A 427 6.02 13.26 -15.78
N VAL A 428 5.16 12.55 -16.52
CA VAL A 428 5.48 12.12 -17.89
C VAL A 428 5.41 13.32 -18.84
N VAL A 429 6.32 13.33 -19.81
CA VAL A 429 6.47 14.42 -20.78
C VAL A 429 5.84 14.00 -22.10
N PRO A 430 4.94 14.80 -22.69
CA PRO A 430 4.40 14.57 -24.02
C PRO A 430 5.45 14.83 -25.12
N ASP A 431 5.18 14.39 -26.35
CA ASP A 431 6.00 14.70 -27.52
C ASP A 431 5.81 16.15 -28.01
N GLU A 432 6.52 16.53 -29.07
CA GLU A 432 6.42 17.87 -29.71
C GLU A 432 5.01 18.24 -30.20
N GLN A 433 4.09 17.26 -30.30
CA GLN A 433 2.69 17.47 -30.64
C GLN A 433 1.79 17.49 -29.39
N GLY A 434 2.37 17.63 -28.20
CA GLY A 434 1.65 17.60 -26.92
C GLY A 434 1.07 16.23 -26.62
N ARG A 435 1.50 15.17 -27.32
CA ARG A 435 0.92 13.84 -27.23
C ARG A 435 1.80 12.89 -26.42
N TRP A 436 1.20 12.28 -25.42
CA TRP A 436 1.78 11.19 -24.64
C TRP A 436 1.03 9.89 -24.94
N VAL A 437 1.75 8.78 -25.02
CA VAL A 437 1.19 7.43 -25.18
C VAL A 437 1.76 6.54 -24.08
N SER A 438 0.89 5.79 -23.40
CA SER A 438 1.33 4.89 -22.35
C SER A 438 2.29 3.83 -22.90
N THR A 439 3.40 3.61 -22.21
CA THR A 439 4.43 2.62 -22.60
C THR A 439 3.92 1.19 -22.52
N GLU A 440 3.01 0.95 -21.58
CA GLU A 440 2.25 -0.29 -21.42
C GLU A 440 0.76 0.00 -21.46
N GLN A 441 -0.05 -1.05 -21.63
CA GLN A 441 -1.50 -0.90 -21.48
C GLN A 441 -1.85 -0.56 -20.03
N VAL A 442 -2.79 0.36 -19.85
CA VAL A 442 -3.29 0.77 -18.53
C VAL A 442 -4.47 -0.10 -18.11
N PHE A 443 -4.68 -0.31 -16.82
CA PHE A 443 -5.86 -1.05 -16.36
C PHE A 443 -7.16 -0.27 -16.66
N LYS A 444 -8.24 -0.96 -16.97
CA LYS A 444 -9.53 -0.30 -17.20
C LYS A 444 -10.05 0.30 -15.90
N GLY A 445 -10.52 1.54 -15.94
CA GLY A 445 -11.03 2.23 -14.76
C GLY A 445 -11.18 3.73 -14.94
N VAL A 446 -11.41 4.40 -13.81
CA VAL A 446 -11.51 5.86 -13.71
C VAL A 446 -10.17 6.44 -13.27
N TYR A 447 -9.77 7.51 -13.95
CA TYR A 447 -8.51 8.20 -13.76
C TYR A 447 -8.73 9.68 -13.44
N ASP A 448 -7.86 10.20 -12.59
CA ASP A 448 -7.61 11.62 -12.46
C ASP A 448 -6.29 11.95 -13.15
N PHE A 449 -6.25 13.07 -13.87
CA PHE A 449 -5.07 13.61 -14.53
C PHE A 449 -4.74 14.98 -13.95
N SER A 450 -3.46 15.25 -13.81
CA SER A 450 -2.92 16.52 -13.36
C SER A 450 -1.93 16.98 -14.42
N VAL A 451 -2.11 18.17 -14.95
CA VAL A 451 -1.27 18.76 -16.00
C VAL A 451 -0.63 20.03 -15.45
N THR A 452 0.69 20.02 -15.33
CA THR A 452 1.45 21.20 -14.91
C THR A 452 2.12 21.85 -16.11
N VAL A 453 1.89 23.15 -16.31
CA VAL A 453 2.54 24.00 -17.30
C VAL A 453 3.04 25.23 -16.54
N ASP A 454 4.33 25.55 -16.65
CA ASP A 454 4.96 26.70 -15.98
C ASP A 454 4.66 26.80 -14.48
N GLY A 455 4.76 25.66 -13.78
CA GLY A 455 4.50 25.57 -12.34
C GLY A 455 3.02 25.60 -11.94
N VAL A 456 2.10 25.87 -12.87
CA VAL A 456 0.65 25.90 -12.62
C VAL A 456 0.03 24.56 -12.99
N THR A 457 -0.66 23.94 -12.02
CA THR A 457 -1.30 22.64 -12.18
C THR A 457 -2.81 22.77 -12.44
N THR A 458 -3.28 22.12 -13.50
CA THR A 458 -4.71 21.94 -13.81
C THR A 458 -5.12 20.48 -13.59
N GLU A 459 -6.18 20.28 -12.81
CA GLU A 459 -6.72 18.96 -12.49
C GLU A 459 -7.91 18.58 -13.39
N PHE A 460 -7.92 17.32 -13.84
CA PHE A 460 -8.93 16.72 -14.70
C PHE A 460 -9.39 15.41 -14.05
N THR A 461 -10.55 15.43 -13.42
CA THR A 461 -11.01 14.31 -12.59
C THR A 461 -12.07 13.46 -13.26
N ASP A 462 -12.18 12.20 -12.81
CA ASP A 462 -13.26 11.26 -13.14
C ASP A 462 -13.36 10.83 -14.62
N TYR A 463 -12.22 10.63 -15.30
CA TYR A 463 -12.17 10.15 -16.68
C TYR A 463 -12.27 8.63 -16.75
N ASN A 464 -13.29 8.11 -17.42
CA ASN A 464 -13.52 6.67 -17.55
C ASN A 464 -12.82 6.06 -18.78
N ILE A 465 -11.86 5.17 -18.55
CA ILE A 465 -11.02 4.53 -19.58
C ILE A 465 -11.31 3.03 -19.62
N GLU A 466 -12.19 2.62 -20.54
CA GLU A 466 -12.64 1.22 -20.68
C GLU A 466 -12.20 0.56 -21.99
N ASN A 467 -11.83 1.38 -22.97
CA ASN A 467 -11.42 0.99 -24.32
C ASN A 467 -10.20 1.79 -24.76
N ASP A 468 -9.61 1.43 -25.89
CA ASP A 468 -8.50 2.18 -26.48
C ASP A 468 -8.94 3.63 -26.67
N THR A 469 -8.30 4.54 -25.95
CA THR A 469 -8.75 5.92 -25.81
C THR A 469 -7.60 6.87 -26.11
N GLU A 470 -7.87 7.88 -26.92
CA GLU A 470 -7.05 9.08 -27.03
C GLU A 470 -7.87 10.24 -26.46
N LEU A 471 -7.38 10.85 -25.39
CA LEU A 471 -8.01 11.98 -24.70
C LEU A 471 -7.36 13.29 -25.11
N GLU A 472 -8.14 14.36 -25.19
CA GLU A 472 -7.63 15.72 -25.29
C GLU A 472 -7.88 16.44 -23.98
N LEU A 473 -6.82 16.98 -23.36
CA LEU A 473 -6.87 17.82 -22.17
C LEU A 473 -6.55 19.26 -22.58
N VAL A 474 -7.49 20.18 -22.35
CA VAL A 474 -7.40 21.58 -22.78
C VAL A 474 -7.18 22.48 -21.57
N ILE A 475 -6.13 23.30 -21.61
CA ILE A 475 -5.79 24.28 -20.56
C ILE A 475 -6.39 25.64 -20.93
N GLU A 476 -7.43 26.06 -20.20
CA GLU A 476 -8.26 27.24 -20.54
C GLU A 476 -7.58 28.59 -20.32
N ASN A 477 -6.64 28.69 -19.37
CA ASN A 477 -6.00 29.95 -18.96
C ASN A 477 -4.51 30.02 -19.32
N ALA A 478 -4.03 29.18 -20.24
CA ALA A 478 -2.65 29.26 -20.71
C ALA A 478 -2.33 30.67 -21.26
N ASP A 479 -3.27 31.31 -21.98
CA ASP A 479 -3.03 32.58 -22.69
C ASP A 479 -3.22 33.88 -21.86
N GLU A 480 -3.98 33.86 -20.74
CA GLU A 480 -4.29 35.10 -19.98
C GLU A 480 -3.19 35.49 -18.97
N HIS A 481 -2.38 34.53 -18.54
CA HIS A 481 -1.16 34.84 -17.78
C HIS A 481 -0.11 35.47 -18.70
N LEU A 482 0.05 34.94 -19.91
CA LEU A 482 1.10 35.30 -20.89
C LEU A 482 1.05 36.72 -21.50
N MET A 483 0.20 37.66 -21.05
CA MET A 483 0.02 38.96 -21.75
C MET A 483 -0.24 40.22 -20.89
N ARG A 484 -0.25 40.13 -19.56
CA ARG A 484 -0.44 41.30 -18.69
C ARG A 484 0.93 41.83 -18.30
N ASP A 485 1.21 43.12 -18.42
CA ASP A 485 2.49 43.77 -18.06
C ASP A 485 2.14 45.00 -17.20
N SER A 486 2.32 44.88 -15.88
CA SER A 486 1.78 45.80 -14.87
C SER A 486 2.65 47.04 -14.63
N ASP A 487 3.96 46.95 -14.84
CA ASP A 487 4.89 48.07 -14.68
C ASP A 487 5.41 48.65 -16.01
N SER A 488 5.02 48.04 -17.13
CA SER A 488 5.28 48.47 -18.51
C SER A 488 6.74 48.42 -18.93
N ASP A 489 7.51 47.44 -18.44
CA ASP A 489 8.90 47.22 -18.81
C ASP A 489 9.10 46.35 -20.06
N GLY A 490 8.03 45.68 -20.50
CA GLY A 490 8.00 44.82 -21.69
C GLY A 490 8.06 43.32 -21.40
N PHE A 491 8.10 42.91 -20.14
CA PHE A 491 7.86 41.54 -19.67
C PHE A 491 6.43 41.44 -19.11
N ASN A 492 5.80 40.28 -19.27
CA ASN A 492 4.45 40.09 -18.75
C ASN A 492 4.54 39.61 -17.29
N ASP A 493 3.63 40.05 -16.42
CA ASP A 493 3.37 39.70 -15.01
C ASP A 493 3.58 38.21 -14.66
N ASP A 494 3.43 37.30 -15.61
CA ASP A 494 3.57 35.86 -15.39
C ASP A 494 5.00 35.32 -15.57
N VAL A 495 5.83 36.04 -16.31
CA VAL A 495 7.26 35.79 -16.47
C VAL A 495 8.14 36.87 -15.83
N ASP A 496 7.49 37.89 -15.27
CA ASP A 496 8.08 39.01 -14.56
C ASP A 496 8.01 38.76 -13.04
N ALA A 497 9.17 38.48 -12.44
CA ALA A 497 9.29 38.25 -11.00
C ALA A 497 9.02 39.51 -10.16
N PHE A 498 9.09 40.71 -10.76
CA PHE A 498 8.98 42.01 -10.11
C PHE A 498 7.94 42.92 -10.77
N ILE A 499 6.70 42.42 -10.89
CA ILE A 499 5.47 43.03 -11.44
C ILE A 499 5.23 44.55 -11.17
N ASP A 500 5.86 45.14 -10.14
CA ASP A 500 5.72 46.56 -9.76
C ASP A 500 7.04 47.38 -9.92
N ASP A 501 8.13 46.79 -10.38
CA ASP A 501 9.46 47.42 -10.55
C ASP A 501 10.00 47.23 -11.96
N SER A 502 9.71 48.21 -12.82
CA SER A 502 10.08 48.21 -14.24
C SER A 502 11.59 48.19 -14.56
N SER A 503 12.44 48.06 -13.53
CA SER A 503 13.88 47.85 -13.67
C SER A 503 14.34 46.44 -13.35
N GLU A 504 13.44 45.53 -12.98
CA GLU A 504 13.71 44.12 -12.69
C GLU A 504 12.60 43.25 -13.28
N TRP A 505 12.95 42.09 -13.83
CA TRP A 505 11.95 41.19 -14.42
C TRP A 505 12.28 39.70 -14.27
N TYR A 506 13.56 39.37 -14.04
CA TYR A 506 13.99 38.01 -13.70
C TYR A 506 14.57 37.99 -12.28
N ASP A 507 14.31 36.88 -11.59
CA ASP A 507 14.87 36.48 -10.30
C ASP A 507 15.35 35.03 -10.50
N THR A 508 16.55 34.87 -11.06
CA THR A 508 17.01 33.56 -11.56
C THR A 508 17.25 32.57 -10.41
N ASP A 509 17.59 33.03 -9.21
CA ASP A 509 17.84 32.20 -8.02
C ASP A 509 16.69 32.16 -6.99
N LEU A 510 15.69 33.03 -7.17
CA LEU A 510 14.47 33.17 -6.34
C LEU A 510 14.73 33.68 -4.93
N ASP A 511 15.76 34.49 -4.72
CA ASP A 511 16.08 35.09 -3.43
C ASP A 511 15.27 36.38 -3.12
N GLY A 512 14.57 36.91 -4.12
CA GLY A 512 13.74 38.11 -4.04
C GLY A 512 14.47 39.42 -4.39
N VAL A 513 15.69 39.34 -4.93
CA VAL A 513 16.44 40.44 -5.55
C VAL A 513 16.49 40.19 -7.06
N GLY A 514 16.18 41.22 -7.87
CA GLY A 514 16.15 41.04 -9.33
C GLY A 514 17.54 41.07 -9.94
N ASN A 515 17.72 40.32 -11.03
CA ASN A 515 19.00 40.11 -11.71
C ASN A 515 19.75 41.40 -12.11
N ASN A 516 19.07 42.54 -12.34
CA ASN A 516 19.79 43.78 -12.67
C ASN A 516 20.48 44.42 -11.45
N VAL A 517 20.05 44.06 -10.23
CA VAL A 517 20.59 44.50 -8.94
C VAL A 517 21.38 43.41 -8.24
N ASP A 518 21.01 42.16 -8.44
CA ASP A 518 21.77 41.01 -7.94
C ASP A 518 23.15 40.96 -8.60
N LEU A 519 24.12 40.39 -7.88
CA LEU A 519 25.48 40.20 -8.33
C LEU A 519 25.83 38.73 -8.54
N ASP A 520 24.90 37.82 -8.26
CA ASP A 520 25.01 36.35 -8.34
C ASP A 520 23.66 35.78 -8.82
N ASP A 521 23.30 36.11 -10.06
CA ASP A 521 21.95 35.97 -10.63
C ASP A 521 21.35 34.57 -10.45
N ASP A 522 22.14 33.50 -10.52
CA ASP A 522 21.67 32.12 -10.44
C ASP A 522 21.89 31.43 -9.08
N GLY A 523 22.44 32.19 -8.12
CA GLY A 523 22.63 31.81 -6.73
C GLY A 523 23.52 30.59 -6.55
N ASP A 524 24.44 30.34 -7.50
CA ASP A 524 25.40 29.25 -7.41
C ASP A 524 26.63 29.58 -6.55
N GLY A 525 26.76 30.85 -6.13
CA GLY A 525 27.82 31.35 -5.27
C GLY A 525 28.96 32.00 -6.05
N VAL A 526 28.87 32.12 -7.38
CA VAL A 526 29.84 32.77 -8.25
C VAL A 526 29.24 34.02 -8.87
N SER A 527 29.72 35.20 -8.48
CA SER A 527 29.17 36.45 -9.00
C SER A 527 29.22 36.56 -10.54
N ASP A 528 28.25 37.21 -11.17
CA ASP A 528 28.17 37.35 -12.65
C ASP A 528 29.44 37.99 -13.24
N ALA A 529 30.08 38.88 -12.47
CA ALA A 529 31.34 39.52 -12.87
C ALA A 529 32.51 38.53 -12.97
N GLN A 530 32.52 37.51 -12.12
CA GLN A 530 33.51 36.43 -12.15
C GLN A 530 33.19 35.44 -13.27
N GLU A 531 31.93 35.11 -13.48
CA GLU A 531 31.49 34.25 -14.57
C GLU A 531 31.72 34.83 -15.97
N ALA A 532 31.53 36.15 -16.12
CA ALA A 532 31.91 36.87 -17.33
C ALA A 532 33.42 36.81 -17.61
N LEU A 533 34.26 36.66 -16.58
CA LEU A 533 35.72 36.45 -16.73
C LEU A 533 36.04 35.00 -17.11
N ASP A 534 35.28 34.04 -16.57
CA ASP A 534 35.49 32.60 -16.77
C ASP A 534 34.82 32.06 -18.04
N GLY A 535 33.91 32.84 -18.63
CA GLY A 535 33.19 32.50 -19.86
C GLY A 535 32.01 31.55 -19.64
N THR A 536 31.46 31.54 -18.42
CA THR A 536 30.28 30.79 -17.99
C THR A 536 29.01 31.65 -18.12
N ASP A 537 27.83 31.05 -17.92
CA ASP A 537 26.54 31.72 -18.12
C ASP A 537 25.93 32.09 -16.76
N PRO A 538 25.85 33.38 -16.41
CA PRO A 538 25.38 33.84 -15.10
C PRO A 538 23.90 33.65 -14.84
N LEU A 539 23.16 33.11 -15.81
CA LEU A 539 21.73 32.80 -15.66
C LEU A 539 21.46 31.30 -15.50
N ASP A 540 22.50 30.47 -15.44
CA ASP A 540 22.37 29.03 -15.33
C ASP A 540 23.32 28.50 -14.26
N LYS A 541 22.75 28.18 -13.09
CA LYS A 541 23.44 27.60 -11.93
C LYS A 541 24.14 26.26 -12.19
N HIS A 542 24.09 25.76 -13.43
CA HIS A 542 24.81 24.58 -13.90
C HIS A 542 25.84 24.88 -15.00
N SER A 543 25.86 26.11 -15.50
CA SER A 543 26.76 26.61 -16.53
C SER A 543 28.03 27.23 -15.95
N CYS A 544 28.31 27.06 -14.68
CA CYS A 544 29.63 27.36 -14.14
C CYS A 544 30.65 26.26 -14.52
N VAL A 545 31.95 26.60 -14.59
CA VAL A 545 33.03 25.62 -14.86
C VAL A 545 33.05 24.51 -13.79
N GLU A 546 32.44 24.75 -12.63
CA GLU A 546 32.44 23.86 -11.46
C GLU A 546 31.09 23.18 -11.16
N CYS A 547 30.11 23.26 -12.06
CA CYS A 547 28.71 22.94 -11.74
C CYS A 547 28.30 21.46 -11.79
N LEU A 548 29.26 20.53 -11.75
CA LEU A 548 28.98 19.21 -11.20
C LEU A 548 28.88 19.38 -9.69
N ARG A 549 27.66 19.45 -9.12
CA ARG A 549 27.56 19.54 -7.66
C ARG A 549 28.23 18.30 -7.04
N PRO A 550 29.22 18.53 -6.17
CA PRO A 550 29.91 17.49 -5.43
C PRO A 550 29.00 16.44 -4.82
N VAL A 551 29.47 15.20 -4.73
CA VAL A 551 29.01 14.34 -3.64
C VAL A 551 29.44 15.01 -2.34
N SER A 552 28.52 15.17 -1.39
CA SER A 552 28.80 15.82 -0.12
C SER A 552 28.08 15.14 1.04
N GLY A 553 28.34 15.57 2.26
CA GLY A 553 27.63 15.11 3.44
C GLY A 553 28.25 15.67 4.70
N ILE A 554 27.66 15.34 5.85
CA ILE A 554 28.25 15.59 7.16
C ILE A 554 28.69 14.29 7.81
N ALA A 555 29.77 14.35 8.58
CA ALA A 555 30.19 13.30 9.50
C ALA A 555 29.97 13.75 10.93
N TYR A 556 29.27 12.95 11.74
CA TYR A 556 28.98 13.32 13.14
C TYR A 556 29.01 12.11 14.07
N HIS A 557 29.22 12.33 15.35
CA HIS A 557 29.28 11.28 16.35
C HIS A 557 27.89 10.79 16.75
N TRP A 558 27.70 9.48 16.85
CA TRP A 558 26.38 8.86 17.00
C TRP A 558 25.57 9.27 18.24
N TYR A 559 26.24 9.57 19.37
CA TYR A 559 25.57 9.77 20.66
C TYR A 559 25.41 11.24 21.07
N ASN A 560 26.50 12.01 21.00
CA ASN A 560 26.49 13.43 21.38
C ASN A 560 26.27 14.35 20.17
N HIS A 561 26.06 13.76 18.98
CA HIS A 561 25.77 14.42 17.70
C HIS A 561 26.79 15.45 17.26
N ALA A 562 27.98 15.45 17.85
CA ALA A 562 29.02 16.42 17.54
C ALA A 562 29.57 16.19 16.13
N LEU A 563 29.66 17.26 15.35
CA LEU A 563 30.22 17.27 14.01
C LEU A 563 31.71 16.92 14.06
N LEU A 564 32.11 15.95 13.24
CA LEU A 564 33.45 15.36 13.24
C LEU A 564 34.30 15.98 12.13
N SER A 565 35.26 16.81 12.52
CA SER A 565 36.29 17.29 11.60
C SER A 565 37.39 16.27 11.34
N SER A 566 38.17 16.47 10.27
CA SER A 566 39.30 15.62 9.89
C SER A 566 38.94 14.15 9.63
N VAL A 567 37.71 13.88 9.16
CA VAL A 567 37.29 12.57 8.64
C VAL A 567 37.70 12.50 7.17
N ALA A 568 38.62 11.59 6.81
CA ALA A 568 39.01 11.35 5.45
C ALA A 568 37.96 10.47 4.75
N VAL A 569 37.45 10.92 3.61
CA VAL A 569 36.42 10.24 2.82
C VAL A 569 36.96 10.08 1.40
N GLY A 570 37.08 8.84 0.93
CA GLY A 570 37.45 8.50 -0.44
C GLY A 570 36.23 8.04 -1.24
N LEU A 571 35.97 8.67 -2.37
CA LEU A 571 34.93 8.30 -3.34
C LEU A 571 35.55 7.45 -4.45
N VAL A 572 34.98 6.29 -4.74
CA VAL A 572 35.43 5.41 -5.83
C VAL A 572 34.26 5.02 -6.72
N GLY A 573 34.43 5.13 -8.03
CA GLY A 573 33.42 4.72 -9.01
C GLY A 573 33.40 3.20 -9.19
N LEU A 574 32.22 2.61 -9.39
CA LEU A 574 32.00 1.17 -9.57
C LEU A 574 31.34 0.83 -10.92
N THR A 575 31.72 -0.31 -11.50
CA THR A 575 30.96 -1.01 -12.55
C THR A 575 30.90 -2.50 -12.25
N ASP A 576 29.71 -3.11 -12.26
CA ASP A 576 29.51 -4.54 -11.91
C ASP A 576 30.25 -4.93 -10.61
N SER A 577 30.17 -4.07 -9.59
CA SER A 577 30.82 -4.24 -8.27
C SER A 577 32.36 -4.30 -8.30
N SER A 578 33.00 -3.81 -9.37
CA SER A 578 34.45 -3.64 -9.46
C SER A 578 34.80 -2.15 -9.54
N GLU A 579 35.85 -1.75 -8.80
CA GLU A 579 36.39 -0.39 -8.88
C GLU A 579 36.83 -0.07 -10.31
N ILE A 580 36.41 1.08 -10.80
CA ILE A 580 36.94 1.66 -12.02
C ILE A 580 37.95 2.75 -11.66
N GLY A 581 38.79 3.15 -12.62
CA GLY A 581 39.88 4.09 -12.41
C GLY A 581 39.50 5.54 -12.04
N PHE A 582 38.30 5.77 -11.49
CA PHE A 582 37.88 7.01 -10.85
C PHE A 582 37.96 6.87 -9.34
N SER A 583 38.76 7.72 -8.69
CA SER A 583 38.83 7.84 -7.24
C SER A 583 39.20 9.26 -6.84
N GLU A 584 38.56 9.81 -5.82
CA GLU A 584 38.88 11.10 -5.23
C GLU A 584 38.85 11.01 -3.71
N ASP A 585 39.71 11.75 -3.01
CA ASP A 585 39.73 11.83 -1.55
C ASP A 585 39.43 13.26 -1.08
N THR A 586 38.63 13.40 -0.03
CA THR A 586 38.36 14.66 0.67
C THR A 586 38.46 14.47 2.18
N ILE A 587 38.42 15.56 2.94
CA ILE A 587 38.50 15.54 4.40
C ILE A 587 37.43 16.50 4.97
N SER A 588 36.72 16.07 6.01
CA SER A 588 35.69 16.90 6.65
C SER A 588 36.26 18.12 7.38
N ASP A 589 35.55 19.24 7.33
CA ASP A 589 35.90 20.50 7.96
C ASP A 589 35.47 20.60 9.44
N SER A 590 35.60 21.78 10.06
CA SER A 590 35.19 22.00 11.46
C SER A 590 33.70 21.84 11.73
N LEU A 591 32.86 21.92 10.69
CA LEU A 591 31.42 21.68 10.74
C LEU A 591 31.09 20.23 10.35
N GLY A 592 32.10 19.35 10.28
CA GLY A 592 31.93 17.96 9.88
C GLY A 592 31.53 17.78 8.42
N SER A 593 31.47 18.85 7.64
CA SER A 593 31.05 18.82 6.23
C SER A 593 32.20 18.35 5.36
N TYR A 594 31.89 17.49 4.39
CA TYR A 594 32.84 17.05 3.37
C TYR A 594 32.18 17.11 1.99
N THR A 595 33.01 17.35 0.98
CA THR A 595 32.57 17.66 -0.39
C THR A 595 33.67 17.19 -1.36
N PHE A 596 33.30 16.51 -2.43
CA PHE A 596 34.20 16.05 -3.51
C PHE A 596 34.20 17.01 -4.70
N SER A 597 35.35 17.33 -5.29
CA SER A 597 35.41 18.25 -6.43
C SER A 597 35.01 17.61 -7.76
N GLU A 598 35.13 16.29 -7.87
CA GLU A 598 34.69 15.50 -9.02
C GLU A 598 33.59 14.51 -8.62
N SER A 599 32.81 14.07 -9.60
CA SER A 599 31.77 13.06 -9.38
C SER A 599 31.75 12.05 -10.52
N TYR A 600 31.37 10.82 -10.20
CA TYR A 600 31.21 9.75 -11.18
C TYR A 600 29.76 9.31 -11.28
N SER A 601 29.20 9.40 -12.48
CA SER A 601 27.82 8.96 -12.74
C SER A 601 27.71 7.44 -12.76
N GLY A 602 26.74 6.92 -12.01
CA GLY A 602 26.54 5.50 -11.77
C GLY A 602 26.80 5.12 -10.32
N SER A 603 27.16 3.87 -10.08
CA SER A 603 27.40 3.34 -8.74
C SER A 603 28.75 3.82 -8.20
N ASN A 604 28.77 4.20 -6.92
CA ASN A 604 29.92 4.71 -6.19
C ASN A 604 30.03 4.04 -4.82
N SER A 605 31.24 4.01 -4.26
CA SER A 605 31.52 3.57 -2.89
C SER A 605 32.30 4.64 -2.12
N LEU A 606 31.99 4.84 -0.84
CA LEU A 606 32.77 5.66 0.08
C LEU A 606 33.66 4.78 0.97
N ALA A 607 34.95 5.09 1.01
CA ALA A 607 35.92 4.56 1.95
C ALA A 607 36.23 5.64 3.01
N VAL A 608 35.85 5.41 4.26
CA VAL A 608 35.88 6.44 5.30
C VAL A 608 36.85 6.08 6.41
N SER A 609 37.67 7.03 6.84
CA SER A 609 38.61 6.84 7.96
C SER A 609 38.82 8.13 8.75
N LYS A 610 39.23 8.01 10.00
CA LYS A 610 39.67 9.15 10.83
C LYS A 610 40.81 8.71 11.73
N ASP A 611 41.88 9.50 11.70
CA ASP A 611 43.03 9.27 12.58
C ASP A 611 42.68 9.56 14.03
N ILE A 612 43.20 8.74 14.94
CA ILE A 612 43.06 8.97 16.38
C ILE A 612 44.03 10.07 16.81
N THR A 613 43.51 11.17 17.33
CA THR A 613 44.34 12.27 17.85
C THR A 613 45.00 11.91 19.19
N SER A 614 46.01 12.68 19.60
CA SER A 614 46.66 12.48 20.90
C SER A 614 45.71 12.66 22.08
N ASP A 615 44.70 13.51 21.95
CA ASP A 615 43.74 13.82 23.00
C ASP A 615 42.68 12.70 23.12
N GLU A 616 42.29 12.12 21.98
CA GLU A 616 41.44 10.92 21.90
C GLU A 616 42.19 9.63 22.26
N SER A 617 43.52 9.64 22.21
CA SER A 617 44.36 8.55 22.70
C SER A 617 44.39 8.45 24.24
N GLY A 618 43.83 9.45 24.94
CA GLY A 618 43.59 9.50 26.38
C GLY A 618 42.36 8.69 26.83
N SER A 619 41.96 8.85 28.10
CA SER A 619 40.97 8.04 28.86
C SER A 619 39.51 8.05 28.36
N VAL A 620 39.27 8.20 27.05
CA VAL A 620 37.93 8.13 26.44
C VAL A 620 37.31 6.75 26.67
N ILE A 621 38.02 5.70 26.24
CA ILE A 621 37.62 4.33 26.51
C ILE A 621 38.03 3.97 27.93
N SER A 622 37.06 3.59 28.74
CA SER A 622 37.20 3.39 30.18
C SER A 622 36.76 1.99 30.62
N SER A 623 36.93 1.67 31.90
CA SER A 623 36.36 0.44 32.46
C SER A 623 34.83 0.43 32.43
N SER A 624 34.18 1.61 32.31
CA SER A 624 32.72 1.71 32.17
C SER A 624 32.24 1.18 30.82
N ASP A 625 33.04 1.36 29.76
CA ASP A 625 32.77 0.83 28.43
C ASP A 625 32.91 -0.69 28.38
N ALA A 626 33.96 -1.21 29.02
CA ALA A 626 34.13 -2.65 29.20
C ALA A 626 32.95 -3.26 29.98
N LEU A 627 32.42 -2.54 30.97
CA LEU A 627 31.23 -2.95 31.70
C LEU A 627 29.97 -2.90 30.82
N ALA A 628 29.80 -1.87 30.01
CA ALA A 628 28.69 -1.76 29.07
C ALA A 628 28.70 -2.89 28.03
N ALA A 629 29.86 -3.17 27.41
CA ALA A 629 30.04 -4.32 26.51
C ALA A 629 29.74 -5.65 27.23
N LEU A 630 30.19 -5.81 28.47
CA LEU A 630 29.92 -7.02 29.24
C LEU A 630 28.42 -7.18 29.54
N LYS A 631 27.71 -6.09 29.87
CA LYS A 631 26.26 -6.09 30.04
C LYS A 631 25.57 -6.53 28.75
N ILE A 632 25.93 -5.93 27.61
CA ILE A 632 25.41 -6.32 26.29
C ILE A 632 25.62 -7.81 26.03
N ALA A 633 26.85 -8.31 26.24
CA ALA A 633 27.22 -9.71 26.01
C ALA A 633 26.43 -10.73 26.84
N VAL A 634 25.86 -10.31 27.98
CA VAL A 634 25.03 -11.16 28.85
C VAL A 634 23.53 -10.81 28.78
N GLY A 635 23.12 -9.98 27.80
CA GLY A 635 21.72 -9.61 27.57
C GLY A 635 21.16 -8.59 28.55
N ILE A 636 22.02 -7.78 29.17
CA ILE A 636 21.63 -6.67 30.06
C ILE A 636 21.75 -5.36 29.28
N ASN A 637 20.71 -4.53 29.32
CA ASN A 637 20.75 -3.20 28.74
C ASN A 637 21.81 -2.33 29.47
N PRO A 638 22.82 -1.79 28.78
CA PRO A 638 23.86 -0.97 29.39
C PRO A 638 23.39 0.44 29.76
N ASN A 639 22.31 0.92 29.15
CA ASN A 639 21.81 2.29 29.29
C ASN A 639 21.24 2.53 30.69
N THR A 640 21.34 3.78 31.13
CA THR A 640 20.85 4.17 32.46
C THR A 640 19.36 4.45 32.36
N ASP A 641 18.61 4.03 33.37
CA ASP A 641 17.21 4.40 33.51
C ASP A 641 17.10 5.92 33.80
N PRO A 642 16.41 6.70 32.96
CA PRO A 642 16.34 8.15 33.11
C PRO A 642 15.66 8.63 34.40
N ASP A 643 14.77 7.84 35.01
CA ASP A 643 14.09 8.19 36.27
C ASP A 643 14.12 7.08 37.36
N GLY A 644 14.77 5.95 37.10
CA GLY A 644 15.09 4.93 38.10
C GLY A 644 14.10 3.77 38.13
N GLU A 645 13.22 3.68 39.13
CA GLU A 645 12.07 2.75 39.09
C GLU A 645 10.80 3.48 38.59
N GLY A 646 10.97 4.63 37.92
CA GLY A 646 9.89 5.51 37.50
C GLY A 646 9.19 5.02 36.23
N PRO A 647 8.24 5.82 35.70
CA PRO A 647 7.45 5.45 34.54
C PRO A 647 8.21 5.52 33.20
N LEU A 648 9.35 6.24 33.12
CA LEU A 648 10.11 6.31 31.88
C LEU A 648 10.85 4.99 31.63
N LYS A 649 10.88 4.56 30.37
CA LYS A 649 11.57 3.34 29.99
C LYS A 649 13.06 3.63 29.79
N VAL A 650 13.90 2.68 30.18
CA VAL A 650 15.32 2.64 29.78
C VAL A 650 15.40 2.65 28.25
N LEU A 651 16.21 3.55 27.68
CA LEU A 651 16.49 3.57 26.24
C LEU A 651 17.00 2.20 25.77
N PRO A 652 16.49 1.66 24.65
CA PRO A 652 17.00 0.41 24.09
C PRO A 652 18.48 0.53 23.71
N VAL A 653 19.14 -0.61 23.54
CA VAL A 653 20.54 -0.64 23.09
C VAL A 653 20.58 -0.17 21.65
N SER A 654 21.27 0.94 21.38
CA SER A 654 21.40 1.48 20.03
C SER A 654 22.24 0.54 19.14
N PRO A 655 21.94 0.45 17.83
CA PRO A 655 22.80 -0.24 16.86
C PRO A 655 24.27 0.18 17.00
N TYR A 656 24.54 1.48 17.15
CA TYR A 656 25.89 2.01 17.28
C TYR A 656 26.61 1.55 18.56
N GLN A 657 25.87 1.16 19.61
CA GLN A 657 26.47 0.56 20.81
C GLN A 657 26.88 -0.90 20.57
N TYR A 658 26.10 -1.68 19.81
CA TYR A 658 26.50 -3.04 19.43
C TYR A 658 27.78 -3.01 18.59
N ILE A 659 27.82 -2.09 17.64
CA ILE A 659 28.99 -1.77 16.82
C ILE A 659 30.19 -1.41 17.70
N ALA A 660 30.05 -0.43 18.60
CA ALA A 660 31.15 0.03 19.44
C ALA A 660 31.67 -1.10 20.34
N ALA A 661 30.78 -2.02 20.72
CA ALA A 661 31.10 -3.16 21.56
C ALA A 661 31.76 -4.32 20.79
N ASP A 662 31.52 -4.51 19.49
CA ASP A 662 32.19 -5.51 18.65
C ASP A 662 33.57 -5.02 18.18
N ILE A 663 34.50 -4.93 19.13
CA ILE A 663 35.85 -4.40 18.89
C ILE A 663 36.67 -5.24 17.90
N ASN A 664 36.42 -6.55 17.87
CA ASN A 664 37.17 -7.50 17.04
C ASN A 664 36.53 -7.68 15.64
N MET A 665 35.32 -7.15 15.42
CA MET A 665 34.54 -7.23 14.18
C MET A 665 34.20 -8.66 13.74
N ASP A 666 33.90 -9.56 14.69
CA ASP A 666 33.46 -10.92 14.39
C ASP A 666 31.94 -11.05 14.21
N GLY A 667 31.23 -9.92 14.27
CA GLY A 667 29.79 -9.80 14.12
C GLY A 667 29.03 -10.10 15.41
N ARG A 668 29.71 -10.14 16.57
CA ARG A 668 29.09 -10.48 17.87
C ARG A 668 29.69 -9.65 18.99
N VAL A 669 28.88 -9.43 20.03
CA VAL A 669 29.34 -8.82 21.28
C VAL A 669 29.49 -9.90 22.35
N THR A 670 30.72 -10.17 22.76
CA THR A 670 31.05 -11.22 23.73
C THR A 670 31.90 -10.68 24.89
N SER A 671 32.16 -11.55 25.88
CA SER A 671 33.08 -11.22 26.96
C SER A 671 34.53 -11.04 26.49
N ALA A 672 34.89 -11.55 25.31
CA ALA A 672 36.19 -11.29 24.70
C ALA A 672 36.34 -9.83 24.30
N ASP A 673 35.26 -9.23 23.80
CA ASP A 673 35.23 -7.82 23.39
C ASP A 673 35.28 -6.90 24.60
N ALA A 674 34.48 -7.19 25.64
CA ALA A 674 34.58 -6.51 26.92
C ALA A 674 36.00 -6.55 27.51
N LEU A 675 36.69 -7.69 27.39
CA LEU A 675 38.09 -7.82 27.82
C LEU A 675 39.04 -7.01 26.94
N ALA A 676 38.83 -6.97 25.62
CA ALA A 676 39.64 -6.18 24.70
C ALA A 676 39.47 -4.67 24.97
N ILE A 677 38.25 -4.19 25.20
CA ILE A 677 37.95 -2.82 25.62
C ILE A 677 38.61 -2.52 26.96
N LEU A 678 38.57 -3.45 27.93
CA LEU A 678 39.26 -3.27 29.21
C LEU A 678 40.79 -3.14 29.04
N LYS A 679 41.38 -3.90 28.11
CA LYS A 679 42.81 -3.76 27.78
C LYS A 679 43.12 -2.39 27.17
N MET A 680 42.23 -1.85 26.33
CA MET A 680 42.34 -0.51 25.77
C MET A 680 42.24 0.56 26.86
N ALA A 681 41.27 0.42 27.78
CA ALA A 681 41.07 1.34 28.89
C ALA A 681 42.29 1.46 29.83
N VAL A 682 43.02 0.37 30.01
CA VAL A 682 44.24 0.34 30.85
C VAL A 682 45.54 0.45 30.05
N ASN A 683 45.45 0.81 28.76
CA ASN A 683 46.58 1.05 27.84
C ASN A 683 47.61 -0.10 27.81
N LEU A 684 47.14 -1.35 27.75
CA LEU A 684 48.02 -2.51 27.63
C LEU A 684 48.59 -2.59 26.22
N GLY A 685 49.88 -2.91 26.09
CA GLY A 685 50.54 -3.06 24.78
C GLY A 685 50.01 -4.22 23.90
N SER A 686 49.07 -5.02 24.41
CA SER A 686 48.33 -6.05 23.68
C SER A 686 46.89 -5.64 23.37
N ALA A 687 46.53 -4.38 23.57
CA ALA A 687 45.21 -3.86 23.24
C ALA A 687 45.08 -3.68 21.72
N GLU A 688 43.87 -3.85 21.22
CA GLU A 688 43.55 -3.47 19.84
C GLU A 688 43.79 -1.97 19.64
N ALA A 689 44.11 -1.59 18.40
CA ALA A 689 44.26 -0.19 18.06
C ALA A 689 42.89 0.51 18.17
N ARG A 690 42.88 1.69 18.80
CA ARG A 690 41.72 2.59 18.71
C ARG A 690 41.51 2.97 17.25
N ARG A 691 40.26 2.93 16.80
CA ARG A 691 39.89 3.29 15.43
C ARG A 691 38.44 3.73 15.38
N TRP A 692 38.20 4.68 14.49
CA TRP A 692 36.87 5.07 14.06
C TRP A 692 36.35 4.11 13.00
N VAL A 693 35.04 3.98 12.97
CA VAL A 693 34.26 3.29 11.95
C VAL A 693 33.05 4.18 11.63
N PHE A 694 32.56 4.08 10.41
CA PHE A 694 31.53 4.97 9.90
C PHE A 694 30.43 4.16 9.24
N VAL A 695 29.19 4.62 9.43
CA VAL A 695 27.97 4.02 8.90
C VAL A 695 27.27 5.03 8.04
N ALA A 696 26.66 4.60 6.95
CA ALA A 696 25.68 5.44 6.27
C ALA A 696 24.52 5.78 7.22
N GLU A 697 24.14 7.05 7.32
CA GLU A 697 23.01 7.49 8.15
C GLU A 697 21.69 6.82 7.73
N ASP A 698 21.54 6.50 6.44
CA ASP A 698 20.37 5.84 5.87
C ASP A 698 20.46 4.30 5.92
N TYR A 699 21.38 3.73 6.72
CA TYR A 699 21.43 2.29 6.95
C TYR A 699 20.22 1.81 7.77
N ASP A 700 19.43 0.89 7.20
CA ASP A 700 18.18 0.43 7.81
C ASP A 700 18.38 -0.58 8.95
N PHE A 701 18.54 -0.06 10.17
CA PHE A 701 18.58 -0.84 11.40
C PHE A 701 17.22 -1.23 11.97
N TRP A 702 16.11 -0.73 11.43
CA TRP A 702 14.80 -0.79 12.07
C TRP A 702 13.92 -1.90 11.51
N ASP A 703 13.39 -2.75 12.38
CA ASP A 703 12.34 -3.70 12.03
C ASP A 703 10.98 -3.04 12.34
N ALA A 704 10.28 -2.62 11.28
CA ALA A 704 8.99 -1.96 11.40
C ALA A 704 7.88 -2.89 11.94
N GLU A 705 8.03 -4.21 11.76
CA GLU A 705 7.07 -5.22 12.22
C GLU A 705 7.20 -5.44 13.73
N SER A 706 8.43 -5.64 14.22
CA SER A 706 8.68 -5.86 15.65
C SER A 706 8.85 -4.58 16.47
N LYS A 707 8.87 -3.41 15.80
CA LYS A 707 9.18 -2.10 16.40
C LYS A 707 10.44 -2.14 17.25
N SER A 708 11.50 -2.73 16.71
CA SER A 708 12.78 -2.89 17.39
C SER A 708 13.94 -2.83 16.40
N PHE A 709 15.15 -2.61 16.90
CA PHE A 709 16.34 -2.75 16.06
C PHE A 709 16.55 -4.21 15.63
N LYS A 710 16.89 -4.41 14.35
CA LYS A 710 17.28 -5.71 13.76
C LYS A 710 18.56 -6.27 14.39
N MET A 711 19.48 -5.37 14.73
CA MET A 711 20.79 -5.68 15.28
C MET A 711 20.68 -6.18 16.74
N ASN A 712 21.48 -7.18 17.08
CA ASN A 712 21.50 -7.77 18.43
C ASN A 712 22.92 -8.29 18.78
N PRO A 713 23.21 -8.68 20.04
CA PRO A 713 24.56 -9.12 20.43
C PRO A 713 25.12 -10.32 19.66
N SER A 714 24.28 -11.10 18.98
CA SER A 714 24.71 -12.28 18.20
C SER A 714 24.80 -12.02 16.69
N ASP A 715 24.38 -10.84 16.24
CA ASP A 715 24.32 -10.43 14.85
C ASP A 715 24.52 -8.91 14.74
N VAL A 716 25.79 -8.51 14.65
CA VAL A 716 26.24 -7.13 14.46
C VAL A 716 26.63 -6.95 12.99
N SER A 717 25.66 -6.56 12.16
CA SER A 717 25.82 -6.39 10.71
C SER A 717 25.53 -4.97 10.22
N TRP A 718 26.39 -4.46 9.35
CA TRP A 718 26.29 -3.14 8.70
C TRP A 718 27.14 -3.08 7.41
N ASP A 719 27.20 -1.93 6.77
CA ASP A 719 28.02 -1.60 5.59
C ASP A 719 29.54 -1.48 5.89
N SER A 720 30.11 -2.44 6.61
CA SER A 720 31.52 -2.46 7.06
C SER A 720 32.57 -2.35 5.94
N ASN A 721 32.19 -2.66 4.70
CA ASN A 721 33.07 -2.66 3.55
C ASN A 721 32.99 -1.37 2.72
N GLY A 722 32.22 -0.38 3.16
CA GLY A 722 32.04 0.90 2.49
C GLY A 722 30.59 1.22 2.16
N VAL A 723 30.27 2.51 2.08
CA VAL A 723 28.92 3.02 1.79
C VAL A 723 28.71 3.06 0.29
N VAL A 724 27.75 2.30 -0.25
CA VAL A 724 27.48 2.24 -1.70
C VAL A 724 26.22 3.04 -2.06
N PHE A 725 26.29 3.83 -3.13
CA PHE A 725 25.16 4.62 -3.62
C PHE A 725 25.28 4.92 -5.12
N ASN A 726 24.23 5.49 -5.73
CA ASN A 726 24.23 5.86 -7.14
C ASN A 726 24.19 7.38 -7.31
N TYR A 727 25.01 7.94 -8.21
CA TYR A 727 24.97 9.35 -8.61
C TYR A 727 24.41 9.48 -10.04
N PRO A 728 23.49 10.43 -10.32
CA PRO A 728 23.10 11.57 -9.49
C PRO A 728 21.88 11.34 -8.57
N GLU A 729 21.40 10.10 -8.44
CA GLU A 729 20.22 9.71 -7.64
C GLU A 729 20.36 10.09 -6.15
N THR A 730 21.56 9.90 -5.59
CA THR A 730 21.94 10.32 -4.24
C THR A 730 23.19 11.18 -4.32
N ARG A 731 23.13 12.37 -3.70
CA ARG A 731 24.22 13.37 -3.72
C ARG A 731 24.73 13.72 -2.34
N VAL A 732 23.85 13.62 -1.33
CA VAL A 732 24.19 13.82 0.08
C VAL A 732 24.28 12.45 0.74
N LYS A 733 25.43 12.14 1.33
CA LYS A 733 25.64 10.93 2.13
C LYS A 733 26.18 11.27 3.50
N ASN A 734 25.32 11.31 4.50
CA ASN A 734 25.75 11.56 5.87
C ASN A 734 26.37 10.31 6.49
N LEU A 735 27.38 10.52 7.33
CA LEU A 735 28.22 9.48 7.92
C LEU A 735 28.16 9.54 9.44
N VAL A 736 27.70 8.47 10.06
CA VAL A 736 27.65 8.36 11.52
C VAL A 736 28.93 7.71 12.02
N GLY A 737 29.74 8.49 12.74
CA GLY A 737 31.00 8.06 13.32
C GLY A 737 30.82 7.36 14.65
N VAL A 738 31.40 6.16 14.76
CA VAL A 738 31.44 5.38 16.00
C VAL A 738 32.90 5.08 16.36
N LEU A 739 33.30 5.43 17.59
CA LEU A 739 34.61 5.10 18.11
C LEU A 739 34.57 3.69 18.71
N LEU A 740 35.25 2.73 18.09
CA LEU A 740 35.21 1.35 18.61
C LEU A 740 35.79 1.27 20.02
N GLY A 741 35.01 0.66 20.90
CA GLY A 741 35.28 0.53 22.33
C GLY A 741 34.71 1.64 23.21
N ASP A 742 34.15 2.73 22.65
CA ASP A 742 33.34 3.70 23.41
C ASP A 742 31.86 3.31 23.34
N VAL A 743 31.46 2.40 24.23
CA VAL A 743 30.14 1.72 24.17
C VAL A 743 29.05 2.57 24.82
N ASN A 744 29.40 3.45 25.74
CA ASN A 744 28.44 4.36 26.37
C ASN A 744 28.38 5.74 25.68
N GLY A 745 29.19 5.97 24.63
CA GLY A 745 29.16 7.18 23.82
C GLY A 745 29.68 8.42 24.53
N ASN A 746 30.46 8.25 25.61
CA ASN A 746 30.94 9.37 26.43
C ASN A 746 32.13 10.12 25.83
N TRP A 747 32.55 9.77 24.60
CA TRP A 747 33.52 10.57 23.87
C TRP A 747 33.11 12.04 23.89
N ILE A 748 34.09 12.89 24.22
CA ILE A 748 33.88 14.33 24.35
C ILE A 748 34.48 14.97 23.12
N ALA A 749 33.65 15.72 22.40
CA ALA A 749 34.08 16.45 21.24
C ALA A 749 35.10 17.54 21.61
N PRO A 750 36.05 17.87 20.71
CA PRO A 750 36.94 19.01 20.89
C PRO A 750 36.17 20.31 21.21
N GLU A 751 36.77 21.18 22.01
CA GLU A 751 36.15 22.45 22.42
C GLU A 751 35.77 23.29 21.19
N GLY A 752 34.49 23.70 21.12
CA GLY A 752 33.94 24.46 20.00
C GLY A 752 33.35 23.62 18.87
N SER A 753 33.29 22.29 19.01
CA SER A 753 32.57 21.44 18.04
C SER A 753 31.07 21.73 18.10
N GLU A 754 30.47 21.94 16.94
CA GLU A 754 29.02 22.06 16.79
C GLU A 754 28.35 20.68 16.81
N THR A 755 27.02 20.64 16.99
CA THR A 755 26.23 19.41 17.05
C THR A 755 25.09 19.46 16.04
N VAL A 756 24.73 18.31 15.48
CA VAL A 756 23.47 18.16 14.74
C VAL A 756 22.31 18.38 15.71
N ALA A 757 21.31 19.17 15.31
CA ALA A 757 20.19 19.52 16.16
C ALA A 757 19.25 18.31 16.38
N GLU A 758 18.54 18.26 17.51
CA GLU A 758 17.67 17.11 17.82
C GLU A 758 16.46 17.00 16.88
N ASP A 759 15.94 18.14 16.39
CA ASP A 759 14.82 18.20 15.46
C ASP A 759 15.12 17.53 14.11
N TYR A 760 16.36 17.65 13.64
CA TYR A 760 16.87 16.93 12.47
C TYR A 760 16.59 15.42 12.55
N PHE A 761 16.85 14.79 13.70
CA PHE A 761 16.63 13.35 13.86
C PHE A 761 15.14 13.00 13.89
N SER A 762 14.29 13.89 14.43
CA SER A 762 12.84 13.69 14.40
C SER A 762 12.28 13.77 12.98
N ASP A 763 12.76 14.71 12.16
CA ASP A 763 12.38 14.84 10.76
C ASP A 763 12.91 13.66 9.92
N LEU A 764 14.10 13.18 10.25
CA LEU A 764 14.71 12.01 9.61
C LEU A 764 13.89 10.74 9.87
N VAL A 765 13.45 10.52 11.12
CA VAL A 765 12.57 9.40 11.46
C VAL A 765 11.19 9.53 10.82
N ALA A 766 10.63 10.75 10.74
CA ALA A 766 9.35 11.00 10.08
C ALA A 766 9.39 10.72 8.56
N SER A 767 10.53 10.99 7.92
CA SER A 767 10.70 10.82 6.47
C SER A 767 11.11 9.40 6.05
N GLN A 768 11.97 8.72 6.82
CA GLN A 768 12.52 7.42 6.45
C GLN A 768 11.95 6.24 7.27
N GLY A 769 11.21 6.53 8.33
CA GLY A 769 10.86 5.54 9.35
C GLY A 769 12.04 5.25 10.29
N GLY A 770 11.80 4.53 11.39
CA GLY A 770 12.83 4.19 12.37
C GLY A 770 12.48 4.61 13.79
N SER A 771 13.51 4.70 14.64
CA SER A 771 13.41 5.22 16.01
C SER A 771 14.56 6.16 16.30
N ALA A 772 14.28 7.33 16.89
CA ALA A 772 15.29 8.30 17.30
C ALA A 772 16.24 7.74 18.39
N GLU A 773 15.81 6.67 19.07
CA GLU A 773 16.62 5.93 20.05
C GLU A 773 17.90 5.36 19.45
N GLN A 774 18.00 5.24 18.11
CA GLN A 774 19.25 4.82 17.47
C GLN A 774 20.38 5.83 17.73
N TRP A 775 20.06 7.11 17.88
CA TRP A 775 21.01 8.17 18.22
C TRP A 775 21.07 8.48 19.73
N GLY A 776 20.47 7.63 20.57
CA GLY A 776 20.41 7.84 22.02
C GLY A 776 19.38 8.87 22.47
N LEU A 777 18.45 9.28 21.60
CA LEU A 777 17.35 10.20 21.91
C LEU A 777 16.12 9.44 22.40
N GLY A 778 15.41 9.97 23.41
CA GLY A 778 14.14 9.39 23.87
C GLY A 778 12.95 9.84 23.02
N GLU A 779 11.86 9.08 23.03
CA GLU A 779 10.59 9.52 22.43
C GLU A 779 10.14 10.84 23.08
N SER A 780 10.07 11.92 22.30
CA SER A 780 9.51 13.19 22.75
C SER A 780 8.02 13.01 23.00
N SER A 781 7.57 13.38 24.21
CA SER A 781 6.16 13.35 24.57
C SER A 781 5.35 14.29 23.67
N GLU A 782 4.25 13.76 23.14
CA GLU A 782 3.25 14.44 22.29
C GLU A 782 3.10 15.94 22.59
N SER A 783 3.37 16.77 21.57
CA SER A 783 2.99 18.18 21.57
C SER A 783 1.46 18.28 21.56
N SER A 784 0.87 18.49 22.73
CA SER A 784 -0.52 18.85 22.91
C SER A 784 -0.82 20.18 22.20
N SER A 785 -1.45 20.13 21.03
CA SER A 785 -2.15 21.27 20.46
C SER A 785 -3.52 21.39 21.11
N ASP A 786 -3.62 22.16 22.19
CA ASP A 786 -4.90 22.71 22.62
C ASP A 786 -4.71 24.19 22.96
N GLY A 787 -5.33 25.05 22.14
CA GLY A 787 -5.33 26.49 22.33
C GLY A 787 -6.30 26.89 23.43
N GLY A 788 -5.89 27.84 24.29
CA GLY A 788 -6.87 28.47 25.19
C GLY A 788 -6.32 29.28 26.36
N SER A 789 -5.98 30.54 26.08
CA SER A 789 -6.14 31.74 26.93
C SER A 789 -5.51 31.82 28.34
N SER A 790 -4.60 32.79 28.46
CA SER A 790 -4.43 33.79 29.54
C SER A 790 -4.75 33.39 31.00
N ALA A 791 -3.74 33.43 31.87
CA ALA A 791 -3.59 34.49 32.88
C ALA A 791 -2.36 34.27 33.78
N ASP A 792 -1.78 35.41 34.12
CA ASP A 792 -1.04 35.75 35.34
C ASP A 792 0.46 35.44 35.53
N ILE A 793 1.14 36.58 35.61
CA ILE A 793 2.44 36.94 36.14
C ILE A 793 2.60 36.47 37.60
N SER A 794 3.72 35.81 37.91
CA SER A 794 4.48 36.09 39.14
C SER A 794 5.91 35.53 39.08
N ASP A 795 6.87 36.45 39.16
CA ASP A 795 8.32 36.29 39.32
C ASP A 795 8.69 35.57 40.65
N PRO A 796 9.90 34.97 40.77
CA PRO A 796 10.28 33.99 41.76
C PRO A 796 10.93 34.59 43.02
N ASN A 797 11.21 33.71 43.98
CA ASN A 797 11.85 33.91 45.29
C ASN A 797 10.88 34.22 46.44
N ASP A 798 10.52 33.19 47.20
CA ASP A 798 10.83 33.25 48.63
C ASP A 798 11.10 31.86 49.22
N LEU A 799 12.08 31.85 50.11
CA LEU A 799 12.63 30.72 50.82
C LEU A 799 11.74 30.33 52.02
N SER A 800 11.93 29.09 52.45
CA SER A 800 11.92 28.62 53.85
C SER A 800 10.74 27.80 54.40
N SER A 801 11.13 26.66 54.96
CA SER A 801 10.53 25.89 56.06
C SER A 801 9.15 25.26 55.80
N THR A 802 9.03 23.94 55.70
CA THR A 802 9.12 22.97 56.80
C THR A 802 9.11 21.55 56.26
#